data_AF-A0A2G7G089-F1
#
_entry.id   AF-A0A2G7G089-F1
#
_cell.length_a   1.000
_cell.length_b   1.000
_cell.length_c   1.000
_cell.angle_alpha   90.00
_cell.angle_beta   90.00
_cell.angle_gamma   90.00
#
_symmetry.space_group_name_H-M   'P 1'
#
loop_
_entity.id
_entity.type
_entity.pdbx_description
1 polymer ?
#
loop_
_entity_poly.entity_id
_entity_poly.type
_entity_poly.pdbx_seq_one_letter_code
_entity_poly.pdbx_strand_id
1 'polypeptide(L)'
;MLLTPIAAVSLLAVVGTQPAGVLAQDAEGWYKAHPGMSRIKEVNQDTHQIVDEFGRTRFFHGTNVVMKEPPWHRPLEWVPGVSSFGEQDVQNLHDLGLNIVRLGHSWAGAEPVRGQYNQTFLDIMKEQTKMAEDHGLYVLVDVHQDCLARQFCGNGAPDWFAQKDWVSSGKMYPFPLKTTPFPVDDNGFPSPQSLCGSVDWALSYTSVALGNAFGRLYNNYDGLGDAFAAYWKKLASEYGKTTNVVGYNLLNEPWVGDTWADPTLLVPGVADHKVLEGLWNRAAKQIRTVDNDTLIWFEGATLDVLSGFDNVPLGDGSKSVHSFHYYNPPQLGSISTTLSNRHKDNERLRTAGVLTELTFWMGDEKQMQGLADAMSATDANMVSWIGWAYENLYNGTSGQPYPELAKHYSRAYPAAVAGTPKSFSFAESSATFQLQFTSDPNIHAPTEIILPPSTFPNGYSVQVSPDGSVLQYAVDKRTLAFFTSTSIKNATDISITITRPTYRAARPSAQSQKSNTSRSVAERDGCSHNTVDELVAPSLVEKTLAAQGVETLGFFIDATVPGLYYLYSTRLSVNWMNFARRHVESTLDPFIWSLRCLGTLHLGMKHQDQDTIASSRSMYSRGLQGLHSLLRRPRFVRSDMTLAIAVMLGIYEMMDPITPQSWLTHSSGIATLIRLRGPNAHRGGFGRTLLISFKSFIVADALIRGEACFLAEPAWQLALTDTLATESGNGKGSQLCDLVELIFIEITKCPGLYARACAMIKNNDPDHPMFETLRQETMRCKTRLQHLKDQLESVVPVSLDSEALRAKPDLIGLIPVPVAQKSRAFAGHGAQSALALLDQVIVLTESNHRRLSTASTMLASPVWDVLPAPATTPYMTMDKEETLANRLPAWPDQLALSMGMLAVKGS
;
A
#
# COMPACT_ATOMS: atom_id res chain seq x y z
N MET A 1 88.91 -34.70 -0.06
CA MET A 1 88.58 -34.72 1.38
C MET A 1 87.07 -34.90 1.47
N LEU A 2 86.61 -36.15 1.66
CA LEU A 2 85.82 -36.65 2.82
C LEU A 2 84.45 -35.93 2.94
N LEU A 3 83.27 -36.55 3.02
CA LEU A 3 82.78 -37.93 3.15
C LEU A 3 81.28 -37.92 2.79
N THR A 4 80.80 -39.07 2.32
CA THR A 4 79.43 -39.55 1.97
C THR A 4 78.44 -39.62 3.16
N PRO A 5 77.20 -40.18 3.02
CA PRO A 5 76.04 -39.87 2.15
C PRO A 5 74.70 -39.92 2.96
N ILE A 6 73.54 -40.12 2.30
CA ILE A 6 72.19 -40.64 2.75
C ILE A 6 71.07 -39.69 2.31
N ALA A 7 69.88 -40.10 1.85
CA ALA A 7 69.37 -41.22 1.07
C ALA A 7 67.94 -40.78 0.69
N ALA A 8 67.57 -40.92 -0.58
CA ALA A 8 66.20 -40.69 -1.02
C ALA A 8 65.30 -41.82 -0.50
N VAL A 9 64.21 -41.46 0.17
CA VAL A 9 63.09 -42.37 0.43
C VAL A 9 61.85 -41.80 -0.26
N SER A 10 61.42 -42.56 -1.27
CA SER A 10 60.21 -42.40 -2.03
C SER A 10 59.00 -42.28 -1.10
N LEU A 11 58.25 -41.18 -1.20
CA LEU A 11 56.89 -41.12 -0.69
C LEU A 11 56.05 -42.08 -1.54
N LEU A 12 55.68 -43.22 -0.95
CA LEU A 12 54.59 -44.03 -1.47
C LEU A 12 53.35 -43.14 -1.58
N ALA A 13 52.80 -43.07 -2.78
CA ALA A 13 51.43 -42.66 -3.00
C ALA A 13 50.54 -43.54 -2.12
N VAL A 14 50.00 -42.98 -1.04
CA VAL A 14 48.75 -43.47 -0.50
C VAL A 14 47.73 -43.11 -1.56
N VAL A 15 47.46 -44.09 -2.43
CA VAL A 15 46.23 -44.17 -3.20
C VAL A 15 45.13 -43.92 -2.19
N GLY A 16 44.55 -42.72 -2.22
CA GLY A 16 43.33 -42.45 -1.50
C GLY A 16 42.35 -43.53 -1.92
N THR A 17 42.00 -44.40 -0.98
CA THR A 17 40.88 -45.31 -1.16
C THR A 17 39.70 -44.43 -1.49
N GLN A 18 39.29 -44.42 -2.76
CA GLN A 18 37.95 -43.98 -3.12
C GLN A 18 37.00 -44.71 -2.16
N PRO A 19 36.04 -44.01 -1.54
CA PRO A 19 35.01 -44.72 -0.79
C PRO A 19 34.42 -45.75 -1.75
N ALA A 20 34.44 -47.01 -1.34
CA ALA A 20 33.87 -48.10 -2.12
C ALA A 20 32.49 -47.66 -2.59
N GLY A 21 32.29 -47.63 -3.92
CA GLY A 21 31.07 -47.08 -4.52
C GLY A 21 29.85 -47.76 -3.91
N VAL A 22 29.18 -47.06 -3.00
CA VAL A 22 27.91 -47.52 -2.43
C VAL A 22 26.90 -47.46 -3.57
N LEU A 23 26.47 -48.64 -4.03
CA LEU A 23 25.48 -48.76 -5.07
C LEU A 23 24.12 -48.29 -4.54
N ALA A 24 23.28 -47.72 -5.41
CA ALA A 24 21.92 -47.25 -5.09
C ALA A 24 20.99 -48.31 -4.45
N GLN A 25 21.39 -49.59 -4.35
CA GLN A 25 20.60 -50.64 -3.69
C GLN A 25 21.05 -50.96 -2.25
N ASP A 26 22.20 -50.47 -1.80
CA ASP A 26 22.64 -50.60 -0.41
C ASP A 26 22.19 -49.39 0.40
N ALA A 27 20.91 -49.33 0.72
CA ALA A 27 20.32 -48.22 1.45
C ALA A 27 20.98 -48.01 2.82
N GLU A 28 21.23 -49.10 3.56
CA GLU A 28 21.89 -49.05 4.86
C GLU A 28 23.34 -48.54 4.73
N GLY A 29 24.09 -49.02 3.74
CA GLY A 29 25.42 -48.51 3.42
C GLY A 29 25.42 -47.04 3.02
N TRP A 30 24.39 -46.58 2.29
CA TRP A 30 24.28 -45.19 1.85
C TRP A 30 24.14 -44.24 3.04
N TYR A 31 23.21 -44.52 3.96
CA TYR A 31 23.01 -43.69 5.16
C TYR A 31 24.18 -43.79 6.14
N LYS A 32 24.91 -44.92 6.17
CA LYS A 32 26.17 -45.01 6.92
C LYS A 32 27.30 -44.17 6.32
N ALA A 33 27.36 -44.08 4.99
CA ALA A 33 28.38 -43.32 4.28
C ALA A 33 28.10 -41.81 4.24
N HIS A 34 26.83 -41.41 4.36
CA HIS A 34 26.37 -40.02 4.35
C HIS A 34 25.61 -39.70 5.65
N PRO A 35 26.28 -39.74 6.82
CA PRO A 35 25.64 -39.41 8.07
C PRO A 35 25.28 -37.92 8.11
N GLY A 36 24.10 -37.60 8.63
CA GLY A 36 23.66 -36.22 8.84
C GLY A 36 22.83 -35.66 7.69
N MET A 37 22.73 -34.34 7.65
CA MET A 37 21.88 -33.61 6.71
C MET A 37 22.66 -33.23 5.45
N SER A 38 22.03 -33.31 4.29
CA SER A 38 22.62 -32.83 3.03
C SER A 38 22.72 -31.31 3.03
N ARG A 39 23.87 -30.75 2.64
CA ARG A 39 24.02 -29.31 2.45
C ARG A 39 23.12 -28.80 1.33
N ILE A 40 22.46 -27.66 1.54
CA ILE A 40 21.77 -26.95 0.46
C ILE A 40 22.80 -26.22 -0.40
N LYS A 41 22.76 -26.44 -1.71
CA LYS A 41 23.86 -26.07 -2.60
C LYS A 41 23.53 -24.90 -3.51
N GLU A 42 22.41 -24.96 -4.20
CA GLU A 42 22.06 -24.02 -5.26
C GLU A 42 20.57 -24.02 -5.57
N VAL A 43 20.16 -23.09 -6.42
CA VAL A 43 18.85 -23.07 -7.08
C VAL A 43 19.03 -23.53 -8.51
N ASN A 44 18.22 -24.49 -8.93
CA ASN A 44 18.09 -24.83 -10.34
C ASN A 44 17.21 -23.78 -11.02
N GLN A 45 17.82 -23.01 -11.92
CA GLN A 45 17.18 -21.86 -12.57
C GLN A 45 16.19 -22.26 -13.68
N ASP A 46 16.18 -23.52 -14.12
CA ASP A 46 15.23 -24.03 -15.10
C ASP A 46 13.97 -24.56 -14.44
N THR A 47 14.11 -25.17 -13.25
CA THR A 47 12.98 -25.72 -12.49
C THR A 47 12.47 -24.77 -11.41
N HIS A 48 13.21 -23.70 -11.09
CA HIS A 48 12.92 -22.75 -10.02
C HIS A 48 12.80 -23.39 -8.64
N GLN A 49 13.64 -24.40 -8.39
CA GLN A 49 13.64 -25.19 -7.16
C GLN A 49 15.01 -25.19 -6.48
N ILE A 50 14.99 -25.35 -5.16
CA ILE A 50 16.21 -25.47 -4.34
C ILE A 50 16.76 -26.90 -4.46
N VAL A 51 18.07 -27.02 -4.60
CA VAL A 51 18.78 -28.27 -4.82
C VAL A 51 19.86 -28.49 -3.74
N ASP A 52 19.95 -29.72 -3.24
CA ASP A 52 21.00 -30.11 -2.30
C ASP A 52 22.31 -30.54 -2.98
N GLU A 53 23.33 -30.83 -2.19
CA GLU A 53 24.64 -31.26 -2.68
C GLU A 53 24.63 -32.58 -3.47
N PHE A 54 23.57 -33.38 -3.32
CA PHE A 54 23.38 -34.63 -4.05
C PHE A 54 22.57 -34.46 -5.35
N GLY A 55 22.16 -33.22 -5.67
CA GLY A 55 21.37 -32.92 -6.87
C GLY A 55 19.87 -33.13 -6.68
N ARG A 56 19.38 -33.39 -5.46
CA ARG A 56 17.96 -33.61 -5.20
C ARG A 56 17.21 -32.29 -5.08
N THR A 57 16.00 -32.22 -5.63
CA THR A 57 15.08 -31.10 -5.36
C THR A 57 14.60 -31.15 -3.92
N ARG A 58 14.58 -30.02 -3.22
CA ARG A 58 14.28 -29.92 -1.78
C ARG A 58 13.01 -29.12 -1.52
N PHE A 59 12.17 -29.64 -0.63
CA PHE A 59 11.00 -28.93 -0.10
C PHE A 59 11.12 -28.77 1.42
N PHE A 60 10.72 -27.60 1.91
CA PHE A 60 10.85 -27.22 3.30
C PHE A 60 9.49 -26.84 3.88
N HIS A 61 9.08 -27.55 4.94
CA HIS A 61 7.88 -27.26 5.70
C HIS A 61 8.27 -27.03 7.16
N GLY A 62 7.88 -25.90 7.73
CA GLY A 62 8.40 -25.49 9.03
C GLY A 62 7.63 -24.40 9.73
N THR A 63 8.27 -23.80 10.73
CA THR A 63 7.70 -22.73 11.54
C THR A 63 8.73 -21.65 11.87
N ASN A 64 8.23 -20.46 12.21
CA ASN A 64 9.02 -19.33 12.67
C ASN A 64 9.26 -19.42 14.18
N VAL A 65 10.49 -19.09 14.60
CA VAL A 65 10.91 -18.97 16.00
C VAL A 65 11.69 -17.66 16.15
N VAL A 66 11.04 -16.62 16.69
CA VAL A 66 11.58 -15.25 16.67
C VAL A 66 11.40 -14.52 18.00
N MET A 67 12.49 -14.31 18.75
CA MET A 67 12.44 -13.47 19.97
C MET A 67 12.67 -11.99 19.62
N LYS A 68 11.60 -11.19 19.71
CA LYS A 68 11.60 -9.76 19.33
C LYS A 68 12.13 -8.82 20.41
N GLU A 69 12.23 -9.30 21.65
CA GLU A 69 12.59 -8.52 22.83
C GLU A 69 13.90 -9.01 23.48
N PRO A 70 14.63 -8.16 24.24
CA PRO A 70 15.80 -8.60 25.00
C PRO A 70 15.49 -9.81 25.89
N PRO A 71 16.37 -10.83 25.96
CA PRO A 71 17.74 -10.87 25.42
C PRO A 71 17.86 -11.35 23.95
N TRP A 72 16.77 -11.31 23.17
CA TRP A 72 16.70 -11.61 21.72
C TRP A 72 17.00 -13.05 21.31
N HIS A 73 17.17 -13.96 22.26
CA HIS A 73 17.20 -15.40 22.04
C HIS A 73 16.10 -16.07 22.87
N ARG A 74 15.63 -17.23 22.41
CA ARG A 74 14.63 -18.00 23.16
C ARG A 74 15.30 -18.75 24.33
N PRO A 75 14.61 -18.94 25.46
CA PRO A 75 15.08 -19.85 26.51
C PRO A 75 15.13 -21.30 25.98
N LEU A 76 16.10 -22.08 26.48
CA LEU A 76 16.27 -23.50 26.12
C LEU A 76 15.36 -24.43 26.94
N GLU A 77 14.82 -23.96 28.06
CA GLU A 77 13.88 -24.75 28.85
C GLU A 77 12.53 -24.77 28.14
N TRP A 78 12.04 -25.97 27.87
CA TRP A 78 10.77 -26.19 27.21
C TRP A 78 9.60 -25.75 28.08
N VAL A 79 8.79 -24.83 27.56
CA VAL A 79 7.57 -24.38 28.23
C VAL A 79 6.45 -24.25 27.21
N PRO A 80 5.38 -25.06 27.30
CA PRO A 80 4.26 -24.98 26.38
C PRO A 80 3.59 -23.61 26.30
N GLY A 81 3.34 -23.15 25.07
CA GLY A 81 2.63 -21.88 24.83
C GLY A 81 3.40 -20.64 25.29
N VAL A 82 4.60 -20.82 25.83
CA VAL A 82 5.63 -19.81 25.95
C VAL A 82 6.56 -20.01 24.78
N SER A 83 7.16 -18.94 24.31
CA SER A 83 8.10 -19.09 23.23
C SER A 83 9.49 -19.45 23.76
N SER A 84 9.73 -20.77 23.82
CA SER A 84 11.02 -21.42 24.04
C SER A 84 11.57 -22.01 22.73
N PHE A 85 12.86 -22.36 22.74
CA PHE A 85 13.46 -23.16 21.67
C PHE A 85 14.64 -23.98 22.22
N GLY A 86 14.29 -25.13 22.81
CA GLY A 86 15.21 -26.14 23.32
C GLY A 86 14.97 -27.53 22.73
N GLU A 87 15.63 -28.54 23.31
CA GLU A 87 15.69 -29.90 22.74
C GLU A 87 14.30 -30.52 22.57
N GLN A 88 13.42 -30.35 23.57
CA GLN A 88 12.05 -30.83 23.48
C GLN A 88 11.22 -30.06 22.43
N ASP A 89 11.45 -28.76 22.22
CA ASP A 89 10.78 -27.98 21.17
C ASP A 89 11.16 -28.55 19.80
N VAL A 90 12.46 -28.73 19.59
CA VAL A 90 13.03 -29.30 18.36
C VAL A 90 12.50 -30.72 18.11
N GLN A 91 12.43 -31.57 19.13
CA GLN A 91 11.85 -32.91 19.04
C GLN A 91 10.36 -32.86 18.66
N ASN A 92 9.59 -31.92 19.21
CA ASN A 92 8.18 -31.74 18.86
C ASN A 92 8.02 -31.36 17.37
N LEU A 93 8.86 -30.45 16.87
CA LEU A 93 8.87 -30.05 15.45
C LEU A 93 9.22 -31.23 14.54
N HIS A 94 10.24 -32.01 14.92
CA HIS A 94 10.63 -33.23 14.22
C HIS A 94 9.48 -34.24 14.15
N ASP A 95 8.79 -34.49 15.27
CA ASP A 95 7.69 -35.45 15.36
C ASP A 95 6.43 -34.99 14.61
N LEU A 96 6.24 -33.68 14.45
CA LEU A 96 5.23 -33.12 13.53
C LEU A 96 5.62 -33.26 12.06
N GLY A 97 6.84 -33.71 11.76
CA GLY A 97 7.34 -33.87 10.39
C GLY A 97 7.90 -32.60 9.77
N LEU A 98 8.10 -31.54 10.54
CA LEU A 98 8.78 -30.34 10.02
C LEU A 98 10.25 -30.65 9.74
N ASN A 99 10.84 -29.91 8.82
CA ASN A 99 12.26 -30.06 8.48
C ASN A 99 13.01 -28.72 8.45
N ILE A 100 12.36 -27.60 8.74
CA ILE A 100 13.00 -26.28 8.78
C ILE A 100 12.45 -25.42 9.92
N VAL A 101 13.29 -24.55 10.44
CA VAL A 101 12.92 -23.42 11.31
C VAL A 101 13.46 -22.13 10.71
N ARG A 102 12.62 -21.09 10.59
CA ARG A 102 13.08 -19.72 10.35
C ARG A 102 13.40 -19.10 11.70
N LEU A 103 14.70 -19.00 12.00
CA LEU A 103 15.22 -18.63 13.31
C LEU A 103 15.63 -17.16 13.31
N GLY A 104 14.86 -16.36 14.05
CA GLY A 104 15.03 -14.92 14.12
C GLY A 104 16.35 -14.50 14.80
N HIS A 105 17.11 -13.68 14.10
CA HIS A 105 18.35 -13.06 14.53
C HIS A 105 18.16 -11.54 14.59
N SER A 106 18.16 -10.99 15.80
CA SER A 106 18.06 -9.54 15.98
C SER A 106 19.41 -8.86 15.73
N TRP A 107 19.42 -7.85 14.85
CA TRP A 107 20.60 -6.98 14.69
C TRP A 107 20.93 -6.26 16.01
N ALA A 108 19.91 -5.83 16.77
CA ALA A 108 20.07 -5.24 18.10
C ALA A 108 20.79 -6.16 19.09
N GLY A 109 20.46 -7.45 19.09
CA GLY A 109 21.12 -8.46 19.94
C GLY A 109 22.58 -8.69 19.56
N ALA A 110 22.88 -8.67 18.26
CA ALA A 110 24.20 -8.94 17.73
C ALA A 110 25.16 -7.74 17.78
N GLU A 111 24.69 -6.50 17.61
CA GLU A 111 25.50 -5.28 17.55
C GLU A 111 24.93 -4.17 18.47
N PRO A 112 24.94 -4.38 19.80
CA PRO A 112 24.37 -3.42 20.76
C PRO A 112 25.10 -2.07 20.77
N VAL A 113 26.37 -2.04 20.33
CA VAL A 113 27.16 -0.83 20.12
C VAL A 113 27.72 -0.88 18.71
N ARG A 114 27.60 0.22 17.95
CA ARG A 114 28.03 0.28 16.55
C ARG A 114 29.50 -0.17 16.39
N GLY A 115 29.71 -1.17 15.55
CA GLY A 115 30.99 -1.81 15.26
C GLY A 115 31.49 -2.81 16.32
N GLN A 116 30.72 -3.05 17.39
CA GLN A 116 31.07 -4.00 18.46
C GLN A 116 30.01 -5.10 18.57
N TYR A 117 30.41 -6.33 18.23
CA TYR A 117 29.50 -7.46 18.17
C TYR A 117 29.47 -8.25 19.49
N ASN A 118 28.27 -8.64 19.92
CA ASN A 118 28.02 -9.46 21.09
C ASN A 118 28.26 -10.94 20.77
N GLN A 119 29.47 -11.44 21.03
CA GLN A 119 29.81 -12.84 20.75
C GLN A 119 28.98 -13.82 21.59
N THR A 120 28.64 -13.48 22.84
CA THR A 120 27.81 -14.34 23.69
C THR A 120 26.44 -14.59 23.08
N PHE A 121 25.80 -13.56 22.52
CA PHE A 121 24.54 -13.73 21.79
C PHE A 121 24.70 -14.65 20.57
N LEU A 122 25.74 -14.42 19.76
CA LEU A 122 26.00 -15.24 18.57
C LEU A 122 26.28 -16.71 18.91
N ASP A 123 27.00 -16.98 20.01
CA ASP A 123 27.29 -18.33 20.47
C ASP A 123 26.02 -19.08 20.92
N ILE A 124 25.09 -18.39 21.61
CA ILE A 124 23.78 -18.96 21.99
C ILE A 124 22.95 -19.30 20.74
N MET A 125 22.91 -18.41 19.76
CA MET A 125 22.18 -18.67 18.51
C MET A 125 22.79 -19.84 17.72
N LYS A 126 24.11 -20.01 17.76
CA LYS A 126 24.79 -21.19 17.20
C LYS A 126 24.43 -22.48 17.93
N GLU A 127 24.33 -22.46 19.25
CA GLU A 127 23.90 -23.61 20.05
C GLU A 127 22.49 -24.05 19.63
N GLN A 128 21.55 -23.11 19.49
CA GLN A 128 20.20 -23.39 19.00
C GLN A 128 20.20 -23.92 17.55
N THR A 129 21.06 -23.37 16.70
CA THR A 129 21.21 -23.85 15.31
C THR A 129 21.75 -25.27 15.26
N LYS A 130 22.73 -25.60 16.12
CA LYS A 130 23.32 -26.94 16.21
C LYS A 130 22.32 -27.95 16.77
N MET A 131 21.54 -27.57 17.77
CA MET A 131 20.47 -28.39 18.32
C MET A 131 19.43 -28.77 17.27
N ALA A 132 19.06 -27.83 16.38
CA ALA A 132 18.20 -28.11 15.24
C ALA A 132 18.84 -29.12 14.27
N GLU A 133 20.14 -28.98 13.96
CA GLU A 133 20.89 -29.93 13.12
C GLU A 133 20.85 -31.35 13.69
N ASP A 134 21.09 -31.50 15.00
CA ASP A 134 21.17 -32.79 15.69
C ASP A 134 19.84 -33.57 15.65
N HIS A 135 18.74 -32.88 15.35
CA HIS A 135 17.40 -33.46 15.20
C HIS A 135 16.87 -33.37 13.76
N GLY A 136 17.74 -33.15 12.77
CA GLY A 136 17.34 -33.18 11.37
C GLY A 136 16.48 -32.00 10.92
N LEU A 137 16.63 -30.83 11.57
CA LEU A 137 16.00 -29.57 11.17
C LEU A 137 17.01 -28.60 10.55
N TYR A 138 16.64 -28.09 9.38
CA TYR A 138 17.31 -26.99 8.73
C TYR A 138 16.99 -25.66 9.43
N VAL A 139 17.88 -24.68 9.28
CA VAL A 139 17.70 -23.33 9.79
C VAL A 139 17.80 -22.33 8.64
N LEU A 140 16.78 -21.48 8.51
CA LEU A 140 16.87 -20.23 7.77
C LEU A 140 17.21 -19.13 8.78
N VAL A 141 18.39 -18.52 8.64
CA VAL A 141 18.83 -17.42 9.49
C VAL A 141 18.12 -16.15 9.04
N ASP A 142 17.24 -15.62 9.88
CA ASP A 142 16.38 -14.48 9.52
C ASP A 142 16.72 -13.22 10.29
N VAL A 143 17.17 -12.17 9.61
CA VAL A 143 17.33 -10.86 10.27
C VAL A 143 15.96 -10.21 10.39
N HIS A 144 15.37 -10.40 11.58
CA HIS A 144 13.99 -10.01 11.84
C HIS A 144 13.87 -8.56 12.32
N GLN A 145 12.81 -7.89 11.88
CA GLN A 145 12.41 -6.56 12.35
C GLN A 145 10.90 -6.38 12.22
N ASP A 146 10.31 -5.58 13.09
CA ASP A 146 9.03 -4.93 12.85
C ASP A 146 9.13 -3.47 13.25
N CYS A 147 8.66 -2.56 12.41
CA CYS A 147 8.78 -1.12 12.66
C CYS A 147 10.24 -0.68 12.94
N LEU A 148 11.21 -1.40 12.40
CA LEU A 148 12.64 -1.20 12.39
C LEU A 148 13.36 -1.11 13.75
N ALA A 149 12.89 -0.32 14.71
CA ALA A 149 13.62 -0.02 15.94
C ALA A 149 12.68 0.33 17.12
N ARG A 150 13.19 0.19 18.35
CA ARG A 150 12.42 0.42 19.60
C ARG A 150 11.96 1.86 19.77
N GLN A 151 12.68 2.83 19.22
CA GLN A 151 12.29 4.24 19.16
C GLN A 151 10.96 4.47 18.43
N PHE A 152 10.55 3.53 17.58
CA PHE A 152 9.30 3.56 16.81
C PHE A 152 8.29 2.53 17.31
N CYS A 153 8.41 2.10 18.58
CA CYS A 153 7.63 1.00 19.15
C CYS A 153 7.82 -0.34 18.41
N GLY A 154 8.94 -0.49 17.71
CA GLY A 154 9.30 -1.67 16.94
C GLY A 154 10.45 -2.48 17.55
N ASN A 155 11.06 -3.32 16.73
CA ASN A 155 12.21 -4.16 17.05
C ASN A 155 13.06 -4.40 15.78
N GLY A 156 14.29 -4.90 15.96
CA GLY A 156 15.15 -5.32 14.86
C GLY A 156 16.51 -4.62 14.88
N ALA A 157 16.54 -3.34 14.51
CA ALA A 157 17.75 -2.52 14.47
C ALA A 157 18.23 -2.15 15.89
N PRO A 158 19.55 -2.01 16.11
CA PRO A 158 20.13 -1.64 17.39
C PRO A 158 19.68 -0.27 17.90
N ASP A 159 19.77 -0.07 19.21
CA ASP A 159 19.35 1.19 19.85
C ASP A 159 20.12 2.41 19.35
N TRP A 160 21.38 2.25 18.94
CA TRP A 160 22.17 3.35 18.38
C TRP A 160 21.71 3.76 16.97
N PHE A 161 20.83 2.99 16.33
CA PHE A 161 20.40 3.20 14.95
C PHE A 161 19.63 4.51 14.80
N ALA A 162 18.46 4.63 15.44
CA ALA A 162 17.54 5.75 15.25
C ALA A 162 17.85 6.92 16.20
N GLN A 163 18.03 8.12 15.64
CA GLN A 163 18.34 9.33 16.40
C GLN A 163 17.16 10.29 16.45
N LYS A 164 17.00 10.98 17.59
CA LYS A 164 15.84 11.85 17.89
C LYS A 164 15.74 13.11 17.03
N ASP A 165 16.84 13.55 16.42
CA ASP A 165 16.97 14.79 15.67
C ASP A 165 16.89 14.60 14.15
N TRP A 166 16.65 13.37 13.67
CA TRP A 166 16.52 13.08 12.24
C TRP A 166 15.31 13.73 11.58
N VAL A 167 14.27 14.02 12.36
CA VAL A 167 13.05 14.70 11.90
C VAL A 167 12.74 15.89 12.81
N SER A 168 12.02 16.88 12.29
CA SER A 168 11.62 18.04 13.09
C SER A 168 10.72 17.62 14.24
N SER A 169 10.73 18.39 15.35
CA SER A 169 10.00 18.04 16.57
C SER A 169 8.53 17.72 16.34
N GLY A 170 7.83 18.47 15.46
CA GLY A 170 6.42 18.20 15.12
C GLY A 170 6.17 16.96 14.25
N LYS A 171 7.22 16.32 13.73
CA LYS A 171 7.17 15.13 12.87
C LYS A 171 7.78 13.88 13.51
N MET A 172 8.18 13.98 14.78
CA MET A 172 8.64 12.83 15.56
C MET A 172 7.53 11.77 15.68
N TYR A 173 7.93 10.53 15.94
CA TYR A 173 6.99 9.42 16.08
C TYR A 173 5.93 9.71 17.17
N PRO A 174 4.64 9.42 16.94
CA PRO A 174 4.08 8.63 15.83
C PRO A 174 3.41 9.49 14.74
N PHE A 175 3.87 10.72 14.45
CA PHE A 175 3.23 11.56 13.43
C PHE A 175 3.21 10.87 12.04
N PRO A 176 2.07 10.87 11.30
CA PRO A 176 0.83 11.59 11.57
C PRO A 176 -0.26 10.81 12.33
N LEU A 177 0.00 9.57 12.75
CA LEU A 177 -1.00 8.77 13.48
C LEU A 177 -1.49 9.50 14.73
N LYS A 178 -0.61 10.30 15.35
CA LYS A 178 -0.98 11.34 16.31
C LYS A 178 -0.32 12.67 15.96
N THR A 179 -1.03 13.76 16.23
CA THR A 179 -0.51 15.12 16.02
C THR A 179 0.52 15.52 17.07
N THR A 180 0.54 14.85 18.22
CA THR A 180 1.49 15.09 19.30
C THR A 180 2.51 13.96 19.32
N PRO A 181 3.82 14.24 19.21
CA PRO A 181 4.86 13.24 19.38
C PRO A 181 4.78 12.53 20.72
N PHE A 182 5.25 11.29 20.77
CA PHE A 182 5.40 10.60 22.04
C PHE A 182 6.50 11.24 22.89
N PRO A 183 6.28 11.40 24.21
CA PRO A 183 7.38 11.64 25.13
C PRO A 183 8.33 10.44 25.09
N VAL A 184 9.62 10.72 25.17
CA VAL A 184 10.69 9.72 25.13
C VAL A 184 11.63 9.86 26.33
N ASP A 185 12.30 8.77 26.69
CA ASP A 185 13.40 8.78 27.65
C ASP A 185 14.71 9.31 27.04
N ASP A 186 15.81 9.26 27.81
CA ASP A 186 17.12 9.74 27.37
C ASP A 186 17.68 8.98 26.15
N ASN A 187 17.24 7.73 25.94
CA ASN A 187 17.63 6.88 24.80
C ASN A 187 16.70 7.06 23.59
N GLY A 188 15.68 7.90 23.70
CA GLY A 188 14.70 8.12 22.64
C GLY A 188 13.59 7.07 22.59
N PHE A 189 13.43 6.23 23.61
CA PHE A 189 12.36 5.25 23.67
C PHE A 189 11.06 5.87 24.19
N PRO A 190 9.89 5.57 23.58
CA PRO A 190 8.59 6.04 24.08
C PRO A 190 8.37 5.71 25.56
N SER A 191 8.06 6.72 26.37
CA SER A 191 7.95 6.60 27.83
C SER A 191 6.68 7.27 28.37
N PRO A 192 5.77 6.53 29.03
CA PRO A 192 5.85 5.10 29.36
C PRO A 192 5.66 4.19 28.14
N GLN A 193 6.21 2.97 28.20
CA GLN A 193 6.13 1.97 27.12
C GLN A 193 4.70 1.67 26.67
N SER A 194 3.71 1.83 27.55
CA SER A 194 2.29 1.63 27.24
C SER A 194 1.76 2.55 26.12
N LEU A 195 2.45 3.65 25.82
CA LEU A 195 2.13 4.52 24.68
C LEU A 195 2.18 3.76 23.35
N CYS A 196 3.03 2.76 23.22
CA CYS A 196 3.12 1.95 22.01
C CYS A 196 1.82 1.20 21.69
N GLY A 197 1.04 0.81 22.70
CA GLY A 197 -0.28 0.21 22.50
C GLY A 197 -1.37 1.21 22.10
N SER A 198 -1.05 2.50 22.01
CA SER A 198 -2.01 3.57 21.69
C SER A 198 -2.03 3.98 20.23
N VAL A 199 -1.24 3.32 19.39
CA VAL A 199 -1.16 3.48 17.94
C VAL A 199 -1.29 2.11 17.29
N ASP A 200 -1.81 2.08 16.07
CA ASP A 200 -1.88 0.86 15.28
C ASP A 200 -0.47 0.48 14.80
N TRP A 201 -0.05 -0.74 15.12
CA TRP A 201 1.29 -1.25 14.79
C TRP A 201 1.52 -1.23 13.28
N ALA A 202 0.54 -1.68 12.50
CA ALA A 202 0.70 -1.80 11.06
C ALA A 202 0.75 -0.41 10.40
N LEU A 203 -0.10 0.54 10.85
CA LEU A 203 -0.06 1.92 10.38
C LEU A 203 1.21 2.67 10.82
N SER A 204 1.96 2.17 11.80
CA SER A 204 3.19 2.84 12.26
C SER A 204 4.24 2.97 11.15
N TYR A 205 4.26 2.03 10.19
CA TYR A 205 5.06 2.09 8.97
C TYR A 205 4.81 3.35 8.11
N THR A 206 3.66 3.99 8.27
CA THR A 206 3.31 5.23 7.56
C THR A 206 3.81 6.51 8.25
N SER A 207 4.39 6.38 9.46
CA SER A 207 4.90 7.53 10.20
C SER A 207 6.11 8.16 9.53
N VAL A 208 6.25 9.48 9.67
CA VAL A 208 7.36 10.23 9.05
C VAL A 208 8.72 9.74 9.57
N ALA A 209 8.83 9.55 10.88
CA ALA A 209 10.08 9.15 11.52
C ALA A 209 10.54 7.76 11.07
N LEU A 210 9.62 6.79 10.97
CA LEU A 210 9.94 5.44 10.53
C LEU A 210 10.26 5.39 9.02
N GLY A 211 9.48 6.08 8.18
CA GLY A 211 9.78 6.21 6.76
C GLY A 211 11.18 6.81 6.53
N ASN A 212 11.52 7.87 7.27
CA ASN A 212 12.85 8.48 7.20
C ASN A 212 13.97 7.51 7.63
N ALA A 213 13.75 6.71 8.68
CA ALA A 213 14.74 5.74 9.16
C ALA A 213 15.02 4.64 8.12
N PHE A 214 14.00 4.09 7.47
CA PHE A 214 14.18 3.16 6.35
C PHE A 214 14.86 3.85 5.15
N GLY A 215 14.46 5.08 4.82
CA GLY A 215 15.11 5.86 3.77
C GLY A 215 16.62 6.01 4.00
N ARG A 216 17.02 6.32 5.24
CA ARG A 216 18.42 6.43 5.67
C ARG A 216 19.20 5.11 5.59
N LEU A 217 18.55 3.98 5.90
CA LEU A 217 19.13 2.65 5.71
C LEU A 217 19.46 2.41 4.23
N TYR A 218 18.46 2.60 3.36
CA TYR A 218 18.56 2.26 1.94
C TYR A 218 19.52 3.16 1.17
N ASN A 219 19.51 4.47 1.44
CA ASN A 219 20.42 5.42 0.80
C ASN A 219 21.82 5.48 1.46
N ASN A 220 22.07 4.62 2.45
CA ASN A 220 23.32 4.55 3.22
C ASN A 220 23.70 5.89 3.90
N TYR A 221 22.71 6.68 4.32
CA TYR A 221 22.96 7.88 5.09
C TYR A 221 23.68 7.52 6.40
N ASP A 222 24.64 8.34 6.83
CA ASP A 222 25.51 8.10 8.00
C ASP A 222 26.19 6.71 8.02
N GLY A 223 26.31 6.04 6.86
CA GLY A 223 26.89 4.69 6.75
C GLY A 223 26.01 3.59 7.35
N LEU A 224 24.69 3.78 7.45
CA LEU A 224 23.79 2.79 8.05
C LEU A 224 23.65 1.52 7.20
N GLY A 225 23.59 1.64 5.87
CA GLY A 225 23.63 0.50 4.96
C GLY A 225 24.96 -0.26 5.01
N ASP A 226 26.07 0.44 5.23
CA ASP A 226 27.39 -0.16 5.47
C ASP A 226 27.44 -0.91 6.80
N ALA A 227 26.86 -0.35 7.86
CA ALA A 227 26.77 -1.03 9.15
C ALA A 227 25.93 -2.31 9.05
N PHE A 228 24.79 -2.24 8.36
CA PHE A 228 23.96 -3.41 8.07
C PHE A 228 24.73 -4.49 7.29
N ALA A 229 25.48 -4.10 6.25
CA ALA A 229 26.29 -5.03 5.48
C ALA A 229 27.47 -5.62 6.29
N ALA A 230 28.07 -4.84 7.20
CA ALA A 230 29.10 -5.31 8.12
C ALA A 230 28.53 -6.31 9.15
N TYR A 231 27.32 -6.07 9.65
CA TYR A 231 26.60 -7.03 10.47
C TYR A 231 26.38 -8.34 9.73
N TRP A 232 25.89 -8.28 8.48
CA TRP A 232 25.72 -9.48 7.66
C TRP A 232 27.03 -10.24 7.41
N LYS A 233 28.15 -9.54 7.21
CA LYS A 233 29.47 -10.18 7.15
C LYS A 233 29.80 -10.92 8.43
N LYS A 234 29.57 -10.30 9.59
CA LYS A 234 29.82 -10.93 10.89
C LYS A 234 28.95 -12.18 11.02
N LEU A 235 27.65 -12.08 10.77
CA LEU A 235 26.72 -13.20 10.87
C LEU A 235 27.10 -14.35 9.93
N ALA A 236 27.39 -14.07 8.66
CA ALA A 236 27.83 -15.09 7.71
C ALA A 236 29.15 -15.77 8.11
N SER A 237 30.08 -15.05 8.73
CA SER A 237 31.34 -15.64 9.24
C SER A 237 31.12 -16.66 10.36
N GLU A 238 30.00 -16.55 11.08
CA GLU A 238 29.61 -17.46 12.14
C GLU A 238 29.02 -18.77 11.60
N TYR A 239 28.36 -18.74 10.43
CA TYR A 239 27.53 -19.83 9.89
C TYR A 239 28.04 -20.48 8.60
N GLY A 240 29.00 -19.90 7.88
CA GLY A 240 29.35 -20.39 6.53
C GLY A 240 29.89 -21.82 6.41
N LYS A 241 30.14 -22.50 7.54
CA LYS A 241 30.52 -23.92 7.60
C LYS A 241 29.44 -24.82 8.21
N THR A 242 28.28 -24.28 8.54
CA THR A 242 27.19 -24.98 9.22
C THR A 242 26.28 -25.64 8.19
N THR A 243 26.18 -26.97 8.21
CA THR A 243 25.53 -27.75 7.14
C THR A 243 24.02 -27.53 7.07
N ASN A 244 23.35 -27.38 8.23
CA ASN A 244 21.89 -27.22 8.28
C ASN A 244 21.40 -25.80 8.01
N VAL A 245 22.27 -24.82 7.74
CA VAL A 245 21.85 -23.47 7.35
C VAL A 245 21.49 -23.46 5.86
N VAL A 246 20.22 -23.25 5.54
CA VAL A 246 19.74 -23.24 4.14
C VAL A 246 20.02 -21.92 3.45
N GLY A 247 20.19 -20.86 4.23
CA GLY A 247 20.37 -19.52 3.71
C GLY A 247 20.29 -18.41 4.73
N TYR A 248 20.49 -17.20 4.21
CA TYR A 248 20.48 -15.94 4.93
C TYR A 248 19.33 -15.07 4.44
N ASN A 249 18.23 -14.96 5.21
CA ASN A 249 17.12 -14.06 4.91
C ASN A 249 17.48 -12.63 5.33
N LEU A 250 17.73 -11.77 4.33
CA LEU A 250 18.44 -10.51 4.50
C LEU A 250 17.75 -9.53 5.46
N LEU A 251 16.43 -9.41 5.35
CA LEU A 251 15.62 -8.60 6.24
C LEU A 251 14.16 -9.03 6.13
N ASN A 252 13.52 -9.25 7.28
CA ASN A 252 12.08 -9.47 7.36
C ASN A 252 11.29 -8.22 6.91
N GLU A 253 10.30 -8.40 6.03
CA GLU A 253 9.28 -7.43 5.65
C GLU A 253 9.82 -6.00 5.44
N PRO A 254 10.75 -5.79 4.48
CA PRO A 254 11.31 -4.47 4.23
C PRO A 254 10.21 -3.47 3.86
N TRP A 255 10.09 -2.37 4.62
CA TRP A 255 9.19 -1.28 4.27
C TRP A 255 9.70 -0.55 3.03
N VAL A 256 8.79 0.07 2.27
CA VAL A 256 9.10 0.74 1.00
C VAL A 256 10.02 1.96 1.10
N GLY A 257 10.30 2.46 2.31
CA GLY A 257 11.24 3.57 2.54
C GLY A 257 10.58 4.89 2.94
N ASP A 258 11.24 6.02 2.64
CA ASP A 258 10.77 7.36 3.00
C ASP A 258 9.70 7.85 2.02
N THR A 259 8.47 7.37 2.24
CA THR A 259 7.29 7.72 1.44
C THR A 259 6.87 9.19 1.53
N TRP A 260 7.38 9.93 2.53
CA TRP A 260 7.12 11.36 2.68
C TRP A 260 8.06 12.20 1.81
N ALA A 261 9.29 11.74 1.64
CA ALA A 261 10.22 12.30 0.66
C ALA A 261 9.84 11.88 -0.77
N ASP A 262 9.43 10.63 -0.95
CA ASP A 262 9.07 10.06 -2.25
C ASP A 262 7.83 9.16 -2.18
N PRO A 263 6.63 9.71 -2.46
CA PRO A 263 5.39 8.95 -2.43
C PRO A 263 5.30 7.84 -3.50
N THR A 264 6.14 7.87 -4.53
CA THR A 264 6.11 6.84 -5.60
C THR A 264 6.50 5.47 -5.08
N LEU A 265 7.22 5.40 -3.95
CA LEU A 265 7.64 4.15 -3.30
C LEU A 265 6.46 3.25 -2.87
N LEU A 266 5.25 3.80 -2.74
CA LEU A 266 4.04 3.02 -2.38
C LEU A 266 3.38 2.37 -3.58
N VAL A 267 3.82 2.70 -4.80
CA VAL A 267 3.37 1.98 -5.98
C VAL A 267 4.02 0.58 -5.93
N PRO A 268 3.22 -0.50 -5.94
CA PRO A 268 3.75 -1.86 -5.87
C PRO A 268 4.89 -2.10 -6.88
N GLY A 269 6.00 -2.66 -6.40
CA GLY A 269 7.21 -2.95 -7.15
C GLY A 269 8.19 -1.78 -7.31
N VAL A 270 7.80 -0.53 -7.03
CA VAL A 270 8.73 0.61 -7.21
C VAL A 270 9.87 0.58 -6.19
N ALA A 271 9.58 0.29 -4.93
CA ALA A 271 10.60 0.29 -3.89
C ALA A 271 11.67 -0.80 -4.09
N ASP A 272 11.29 -1.97 -4.59
CA ASP A 272 12.18 -3.11 -4.82
C ASP A 272 13.43 -2.71 -5.63
N HIS A 273 13.28 -2.25 -6.87
CA HIS A 273 14.42 -1.82 -7.69
C HIS A 273 14.99 -0.46 -7.26
N LYS A 274 14.13 0.47 -6.82
CA LYS A 274 14.55 1.86 -6.60
C LYS A 274 15.39 2.04 -5.34
N VAL A 275 15.09 1.31 -4.26
CA VAL A 275 15.74 1.49 -2.96
C VAL A 275 16.24 0.21 -2.30
N LEU A 276 15.55 -0.93 -2.47
CA LEU A 276 15.93 -2.18 -1.78
C LEU A 276 17.10 -2.90 -2.46
N GLU A 277 17.11 -2.97 -3.80
CA GLU A 277 18.08 -3.75 -4.57
C GLU A 277 19.54 -3.34 -4.25
N GLY A 278 19.78 -2.04 -4.07
CA GLY A 278 21.10 -1.52 -3.70
C GLY A 278 21.59 -1.98 -2.32
N LEU A 279 20.70 -2.09 -1.34
CA LEU A 279 21.04 -2.59 0.00
C LEU A 279 21.31 -4.10 -0.03
N TRP A 280 20.48 -4.87 -0.74
CA TRP A 280 20.66 -6.32 -0.88
C TRP A 280 22.00 -6.65 -1.55
N ASN A 281 22.33 -5.96 -2.63
CA ASN A 281 23.64 -6.12 -3.27
C ASN A 281 24.81 -5.75 -2.33
N ARG A 282 24.64 -4.72 -1.49
CA ARG A 282 25.67 -4.32 -0.51
C ARG A 282 25.89 -5.40 0.55
N ALA A 283 24.82 -5.93 1.14
CA ALA A 283 24.89 -7.01 2.13
C ALA A 283 25.45 -8.30 1.50
N ALA A 284 24.91 -8.72 0.36
CA ALA A 284 25.34 -9.91 -0.39
C ALA A 284 26.84 -9.86 -0.72
N LYS A 285 27.34 -8.71 -1.18
CA LYS A 285 28.76 -8.53 -1.47
C LYS A 285 29.65 -8.74 -0.25
N GLN A 286 29.21 -8.27 0.94
CA GLN A 286 29.96 -8.45 2.18
C GLN A 286 29.90 -9.89 2.69
N ILE A 287 28.73 -10.56 2.59
CA ILE A 287 28.56 -11.99 2.90
C ILE A 287 29.54 -12.82 2.07
N ARG A 288 29.61 -12.58 0.76
CA ARG A 288 30.52 -13.31 -0.16
C ARG A 288 32.02 -13.07 0.10
N THR A 289 32.39 -12.17 1.02
CA THR A 289 33.80 -12.07 1.45
C THR A 289 34.19 -13.16 2.46
N VAL A 290 33.22 -13.83 3.08
CA VAL A 290 33.44 -14.84 4.13
C VAL A 290 32.71 -16.16 3.87
N ASP A 291 31.65 -16.15 3.05
CA ASP A 291 30.86 -17.32 2.69
C ASP A 291 30.39 -17.25 1.23
N ASN A 292 30.94 -18.12 0.39
CA ASN A 292 30.66 -18.17 -1.05
C ASN A 292 29.51 -19.11 -1.44
N ASP A 293 29.01 -19.91 -0.51
CA ASP A 293 28.20 -21.08 -0.85
C ASP A 293 26.74 -20.93 -0.44
N THR A 294 26.50 -20.45 0.79
CA THR A 294 25.18 -20.38 1.41
C THR A 294 24.25 -19.45 0.63
N LEU A 295 23.00 -19.89 0.40
CA LEU A 295 22.03 -19.13 -0.40
C LEU A 295 21.67 -17.80 0.26
N ILE A 296 21.46 -16.77 -0.56
CA ILE A 296 20.96 -15.47 -0.11
C ILE A 296 19.45 -15.41 -0.33
N TRP A 297 18.72 -15.25 0.75
CA TRP A 297 17.26 -15.16 0.74
C TRP A 297 16.89 -13.69 0.85
N PHE A 298 16.11 -13.18 -0.10
CA PHE A 298 15.78 -11.75 -0.16
C PHE A 298 14.28 -11.55 -0.28
N GLU A 299 13.78 -10.54 0.43
CA GLU A 299 12.38 -10.12 0.41
C GLU A 299 12.24 -8.79 -0.35
N GLY A 300 11.10 -8.64 -1.03
CA GLY A 300 10.60 -7.35 -1.51
C GLY A 300 9.62 -6.74 -0.51
N ALA A 301 9.06 -5.58 -0.85
CA ALA A 301 8.03 -4.99 0.00
C ALA A 301 6.78 -5.90 0.08
N THR A 302 6.26 -6.13 1.29
CA THR A 302 5.11 -7.04 1.48
C THR A 302 3.85 -6.57 0.75
N LEU A 303 3.69 -5.28 0.49
CA LEU A 303 2.55 -4.74 -0.27
C LEU A 303 2.60 -5.05 -1.78
N ASP A 304 3.68 -5.64 -2.27
CA ASP A 304 3.88 -5.85 -3.70
C ASP A 304 3.00 -6.96 -4.28
N VAL A 305 2.38 -6.66 -5.43
CA VAL A 305 1.60 -7.64 -6.20
C VAL A 305 2.55 -8.55 -7.01
N LEU A 306 3.49 -7.94 -7.72
CA LEU A 306 4.63 -8.57 -8.39
C LEU A 306 5.90 -7.93 -7.84
N SER A 307 6.97 -8.70 -7.74
CA SER A 307 8.24 -8.14 -7.33
C SER A 307 8.74 -7.18 -8.39
N GLY A 308 9.26 -6.05 -7.94
CA GLY A 308 9.82 -5.03 -8.81
C GLY A 308 11.34 -5.03 -8.91
N PHE A 309 12.05 -6.02 -8.37
CA PHE A 309 13.51 -6.13 -8.53
C PHE A 309 13.89 -6.28 -10.00
N ASP A 310 14.94 -5.61 -10.45
CA ASP A 310 15.50 -5.80 -11.78
C ASP A 310 16.29 -7.12 -11.81
N ASN A 311 16.99 -7.43 -10.72
CA ASN A 311 17.73 -8.67 -10.56
C ASN A 311 17.76 -9.15 -9.10
N VAL A 312 18.07 -10.44 -8.91
CA VAL A 312 18.39 -11.01 -7.60
C VAL A 312 19.69 -10.41 -7.05
N PRO A 313 19.99 -10.55 -5.74
CA PRO A 313 21.26 -10.10 -5.18
C PRO A 313 22.47 -10.67 -5.95
N LEU A 314 23.37 -9.79 -6.38
CA LEU A 314 24.54 -10.05 -7.22
C LEU A 314 24.25 -10.59 -8.63
N GLY A 315 22.98 -10.71 -9.01
CA GLY A 315 22.55 -11.15 -10.33
C GLY A 315 22.69 -12.65 -10.63
N ASP A 316 23.09 -13.45 -9.64
CA ASP A 316 23.17 -14.90 -9.74
C ASP A 316 21.99 -15.57 -9.04
N GLY A 317 20.98 -15.93 -9.83
CA GLY A 317 19.78 -16.63 -9.35
C GLY A 317 20.04 -18.06 -8.90
N SER A 318 21.19 -18.67 -9.24
CA SER A 318 21.57 -19.98 -8.71
C SER A 318 21.98 -19.94 -7.23
N LYS A 319 22.25 -18.74 -6.70
CA LYS A 319 22.70 -18.50 -5.31
C LYS A 319 21.77 -17.61 -4.50
N SER A 320 20.56 -17.38 -5.01
CA SER A 320 19.56 -16.54 -4.37
C SER A 320 18.22 -17.25 -4.27
N VAL A 321 17.37 -16.87 -3.32
CA VAL A 321 16.00 -17.36 -3.16
C VAL A 321 15.10 -16.16 -2.86
N HIS A 322 14.00 -16.03 -3.59
CA HIS A 322 13.00 -15.01 -3.34
C HIS A 322 12.09 -15.45 -2.19
N SER A 323 12.24 -14.79 -1.06
CA SER A 323 11.41 -15.02 0.12
C SER A 323 10.22 -14.07 0.07
N PHE A 324 9.04 -14.57 0.39
CA PHE A 324 7.83 -13.75 0.38
C PHE A 324 6.82 -14.24 1.41
N HIS A 325 5.91 -13.35 1.82
CA HIS A 325 4.87 -13.65 2.80
C HIS A 325 3.49 -13.67 2.15
N TYR A 326 2.54 -14.30 2.84
CA TYR A 326 1.13 -14.16 2.51
C TYR A 326 0.29 -13.92 3.76
N TYR A 327 -0.25 -12.71 3.82
CA TYR A 327 -1.32 -12.29 4.70
C TYR A 327 -2.37 -11.55 3.85
N ASN A 328 -3.64 -11.82 4.10
CA ASN A 328 -4.71 -11.12 3.39
C ASN A 328 -5.51 -10.28 4.38
N PRO A 329 -5.22 -8.98 4.51
CA PRO A 329 -4.19 -8.14 3.82
C PRO A 329 -2.76 -8.29 4.40
N PRO A 330 -1.68 -7.72 3.79
CA PRO A 330 -1.63 -6.72 2.73
C PRO A 330 -1.69 -7.24 1.29
N GLN A 331 -1.51 -8.54 1.04
CA GLN A 331 -1.59 -9.08 -0.31
C GLN A 331 -3.01 -8.99 -0.87
N LEU A 332 -3.09 -8.62 -2.15
CA LEU A 332 -4.35 -8.49 -2.87
C LEU A 332 -4.74 -9.85 -3.50
N GLY A 333 -5.88 -10.39 -3.07
CA GLY A 333 -6.46 -11.62 -3.65
C GLY A 333 -6.24 -12.85 -2.78
N SER A 334 -6.33 -14.03 -3.40
CA SER A 334 -6.13 -15.29 -2.69
C SER A 334 -4.65 -15.70 -2.64
N ILE A 335 -4.34 -16.68 -1.79
CA ILE A 335 -3.03 -17.32 -1.75
C ILE A 335 -2.63 -17.84 -3.12
N SER A 336 -3.54 -18.48 -3.87
CA SER A 336 -3.27 -18.97 -5.22
C SER A 336 -2.88 -17.86 -6.20
N THR A 337 -3.50 -16.67 -6.08
CA THR A 337 -3.10 -15.50 -6.87
C THR A 337 -1.69 -15.03 -6.50
N THR A 338 -1.37 -15.00 -5.20
CA THR A 338 -0.04 -14.62 -4.70
C THR A 338 1.02 -15.60 -5.18
N LEU A 339 0.79 -16.91 -5.04
CA LEU A 339 1.70 -17.95 -5.52
C LEU A 339 1.91 -17.87 -7.04
N SER A 340 0.85 -17.62 -7.81
CA SER A 340 0.96 -17.43 -9.26
C SER A 340 1.79 -16.20 -9.64
N ASN A 341 1.66 -15.09 -8.91
CA ASN A 341 2.48 -13.90 -9.12
C ASN A 341 3.95 -14.16 -8.77
N ARG A 342 4.21 -14.79 -7.62
CA ARG A 342 5.57 -15.15 -7.20
C ARG A 342 6.22 -16.14 -8.16
N HIS A 343 5.47 -17.08 -8.73
CA HIS A 343 5.99 -17.96 -9.76
C HIS A 343 6.51 -17.18 -10.98
N LYS A 344 5.76 -16.19 -11.49
CA LYS A 344 6.21 -15.32 -12.58
C LYS A 344 7.46 -14.53 -12.21
N ASP A 345 7.53 -14.05 -10.96
CA ASP A 345 8.71 -13.35 -10.46
C ASP A 345 9.94 -14.27 -10.44
N ASN A 346 9.77 -15.51 -9.99
CA ASN A 346 10.85 -16.50 -9.90
C ASN A 346 11.36 -16.92 -11.28
N GLU A 347 10.47 -17.08 -12.27
CA GLU A 347 10.82 -17.28 -13.67
C GLU A 347 11.64 -16.11 -14.22
N ARG A 348 11.13 -14.88 -14.01
CA ARG A 348 11.78 -13.65 -14.48
C ARG A 348 13.16 -13.43 -13.86
N LEU A 349 13.27 -13.65 -12.55
CA LEU A 349 14.49 -13.48 -11.76
C LEU A 349 15.41 -14.72 -11.79
N ARG A 350 15.00 -15.81 -12.45
CA ARG A 350 15.74 -17.07 -12.56
C ARG A 350 16.17 -17.62 -11.22
N THR A 351 15.24 -17.65 -10.27
CA THR A 351 15.46 -18.04 -8.88
C THR A 351 14.36 -18.99 -8.41
N ALA A 352 14.45 -19.48 -7.17
CA ALA A 352 13.39 -20.21 -6.49
C ALA A 352 12.62 -19.25 -5.57
N GLY A 353 11.40 -19.61 -5.18
CA GLY A 353 10.63 -18.84 -4.21
C GLY A 353 10.08 -19.70 -3.08
N VAL A 354 10.07 -19.13 -1.87
CA VAL A 354 9.61 -19.80 -0.66
C VAL A 354 8.69 -18.87 0.14
N LEU A 355 7.58 -19.42 0.62
CA LEU A 355 6.62 -18.71 1.46
C LEU A 355 7.11 -18.73 2.91
N THR A 356 7.85 -17.70 3.32
CA THR A 356 8.56 -17.68 4.62
C THR A 356 7.67 -17.29 5.80
N GLU A 357 6.50 -16.72 5.53
CA GLU A 357 5.46 -16.48 6.54
C GLU A 357 4.05 -16.57 5.98
N LEU A 358 3.16 -17.13 6.79
CA LEU A 358 1.72 -17.19 6.59
C LEU A 358 1.03 -17.53 7.91
N THR A 359 -0.28 -17.32 7.97
CA THR A 359 -1.12 -17.59 9.16
C THR A 359 -0.99 -19.02 9.68
N PHE A 360 -0.49 -19.18 10.91
CA PHE A 360 -0.53 -20.42 11.69
C PHE A 360 -0.89 -20.13 13.15
N TRP A 361 -2.14 -19.76 13.39
CA TRP A 361 -2.73 -19.61 14.72
C TRP A 361 -4.20 -20.02 14.70
N MET A 362 -4.76 -20.23 15.89
CA MET A 362 -6.18 -20.54 16.02
C MET A 362 -7.04 -19.36 15.61
N GLY A 363 -8.14 -19.64 14.92
CA GLY A 363 -9.11 -18.64 14.50
C GLY A 363 -10.51 -19.22 14.39
N ASP A 364 -11.42 -18.43 13.83
CA ASP A 364 -12.75 -18.91 13.47
C ASP A 364 -12.73 -19.95 12.34
N GLU A 365 -13.88 -20.53 12.02
CA GLU A 365 -14.01 -21.54 10.96
C GLU A 365 -13.49 -21.05 9.60
N LYS A 366 -13.67 -19.75 9.30
CA LYS A 366 -13.22 -19.15 8.04
C LYS A 366 -11.70 -19.02 8.00
N GLN A 367 -11.07 -18.63 9.09
CA GLN A 367 -9.61 -18.57 9.22
C GLN A 367 -9.00 -19.97 9.08
N MET A 368 -9.56 -20.96 9.77
CA MET A 368 -9.07 -22.34 9.67
C MET A 368 -9.26 -22.94 8.27
N GLN A 369 -10.36 -22.60 7.59
CA GLN A 369 -10.54 -22.98 6.19
C GLN A 369 -9.51 -22.28 5.29
N GLY A 370 -9.22 -21.00 5.53
CA GLY A 370 -8.19 -20.26 4.79
C GLY A 370 -6.80 -20.87 4.93
N LEU A 371 -6.46 -21.39 6.11
CA LEU A 371 -5.22 -22.15 6.33
C LEU A 371 -5.22 -23.47 5.54
N ALA A 372 -6.31 -24.25 5.58
CA ALA A 372 -6.43 -25.48 4.78
C ALA A 372 -6.31 -25.22 3.27
N ASP A 373 -6.89 -24.12 2.79
CA ASP A 373 -6.78 -23.67 1.40
C ASP A 373 -5.34 -23.27 1.05
N ALA A 374 -4.64 -22.58 1.96
CA ALA A 374 -3.24 -22.23 1.81
C ALA A 374 -2.34 -23.46 1.70
N MET A 375 -2.51 -24.45 2.59
CA MET A 375 -1.77 -25.71 2.55
C MET A 375 -1.99 -26.50 1.25
N SER A 376 -3.23 -26.50 0.76
CA SER A 376 -3.56 -27.14 -0.52
C SER A 376 -2.95 -26.39 -1.71
N ALA A 377 -2.93 -25.06 -1.65
CA ALA A 377 -2.37 -24.21 -2.69
C ALA A 377 -0.83 -24.32 -2.77
N THR A 378 -0.14 -24.41 -1.63
CA THR A 378 1.33 -24.59 -1.61
C THR A 378 1.74 -25.95 -2.19
N ASP A 379 1.03 -27.03 -1.85
CA ASP A 379 1.26 -28.35 -2.46
C ASP A 379 1.06 -28.31 -3.98
N ALA A 380 -0.07 -27.73 -4.43
CA ALA A 380 -0.43 -27.64 -5.84
C ALA A 380 0.56 -26.83 -6.69
N ASN A 381 1.26 -25.86 -6.07
CA ASN A 381 2.28 -25.05 -6.72
C ASN A 381 3.72 -25.52 -6.41
N MET A 382 3.88 -26.60 -5.63
CA MET A 382 5.18 -27.11 -5.16
C MET A 382 6.03 -25.99 -4.52
N VAL A 383 5.43 -25.23 -3.61
CA VAL A 383 6.07 -24.13 -2.88
C VAL A 383 6.27 -24.52 -1.43
N SER A 384 7.51 -24.41 -0.95
CA SER A 384 7.88 -24.58 0.45
C SER A 384 7.24 -23.49 1.32
N TRP A 385 6.94 -23.79 2.59
CA TRP A 385 6.30 -22.85 3.50
C TRP A 385 6.86 -22.91 4.92
N ILE A 386 6.80 -21.77 5.63
CA ILE A 386 7.20 -21.65 7.03
C ILE A 386 6.11 -20.87 7.77
N GLY A 387 5.37 -21.55 8.66
CA GLY A 387 4.22 -20.99 9.38
C GLY A 387 4.59 -19.96 10.44
N TRP A 388 3.79 -18.92 10.64
CA TRP A 388 3.93 -17.97 11.74
C TRP A 388 2.93 -18.29 12.87
N ALA A 389 3.33 -18.74 14.06
CA ALA A 389 4.67 -19.11 14.54
C ALA A 389 4.56 -20.26 15.57
N TYR A 390 5.70 -20.80 16.00
CA TYR A 390 5.76 -22.03 16.81
C TYR A 390 4.91 -21.97 18.08
N GLU A 391 5.01 -20.89 18.86
CA GLU A 391 4.25 -20.71 20.11
C GLU A 391 2.73 -20.80 19.92
N ASN A 392 2.22 -20.43 18.74
CA ASN A 392 0.78 -20.43 18.45
C ASN A 392 0.19 -21.85 18.38
N LEU A 393 1.04 -22.87 18.24
CA LEU A 393 0.60 -24.25 18.25
C LEU A 393 -0.01 -24.65 19.58
N TYR A 394 0.43 -24.05 20.69
CA TYR A 394 0.06 -24.47 22.03
C TYR A 394 -0.89 -23.48 22.70
N ASN A 395 -1.84 -24.00 23.44
CA ASN A 395 -2.66 -23.19 24.34
C ASN A 395 -1.82 -22.74 25.54
N GLY A 396 -1.59 -21.43 25.69
CA GLY A 396 -0.77 -20.88 26.77
C GLY A 396 -1.24 -21.19 28.20
N THR A 397 -2.49 -21.63 28.39
CA THR A 397 -3.03 -22.00 29.70
C THR A 397 -2.91 -23.50 29.97
N SER A 398 -3.28 -24.36 29.02
CA SER A 398 -3.27 -25.82 29.21
C SER A 398 -1.94 -26.48 28.83
N GLY A 399 -1.12 -25.79 28.05
CA GLY A 399 0.11 -26.30 27.47
C GLY A 399 -0.09 -27.41 26.44
N GLN A 400 -1.32 -27.67 26.01
CA GLN A 400 -1.61 -28.68 24.99
C GLN A 400 -1.60 -28.05 23.60
N PRO A 401 -1.12 -28.77 22.56
CA PRO A 401 -1.22 -28.30 21.19
C PRO A 401 -2.70 -28.26 20.76
N TYR A 402 -3.08 -27.25 19.98
CA TYR A 402 -4.40 -27.18 19.35
C TYR A 402 -4.49 -28.25 18.24
N PRO A 403 -5.37 -29.27 18.37
CA PRO A 403 -5.47 -30.32 17.36
C PRO A 403 -5.84 -29.79 15.97
N GLU A 404 -6.66 -28.74 15.92
CA GLU A 404 -7.11 -28.06 14.70
C GLU A 404 -5.95 -27.40 13.96
N LEU A 405 -4.91 -26.97 14.65
CA LEU A 405 -3.71 -26.37 14.06
C LEU A 405 -2.62 -27.43 13.82
N ALA A 406 -2.43 -28.36 14.76
CA ALA A 406 -1.43 -29.42 14.69
C ALA A 406 -1.55 -30.28 13.43
N LYS A 407 -2.77 -30.55 12.95
CA LYS A 407 -3.00 -31.32 11.71
C LYS A 407 -2.40 -30.66 10.46
N HIS A 408 -2.32 -29.32 10.43
CA HIS A 408 -1.76 -28.56 9.32
C HIS A 408 -0.23 -28.54 9.33
N TYR A 409 0.38 -28.63 10.52
CA TYR A 409 1.82 -28.90 10.63
C TYR A 409 2.15 -30.35 10.22
N SER A 410 1.29 -31.29 10.62
CA SER A 410 1.51 -32.74 10.49
C SER A 410 1.15 -33.33 9.12
N ARG A 411 1.70 -32.75 8.05
CA ARG A 411 1.43 -33.14 6.66
C ARG A 411 2.52 -34.05 6.09
N ALA A 412 2.16 -35.00 5.23
CA ALA A 412 3.14 -35.76 4.46
C ALA A 412 3.58 -34.98 3.21
N TYR A 413 4.87 -35.00 2.89
CA TYR A 413 5.45 -34.28 1.76
C TYR A 413 6.81 -34.87 1.36
N PRO A 414 7.30 -34.62 0.13
CA PRO A 414 8.63 -35.07 -0.28
C PRO A 414 9.69 -34.08 0.23
N ALA A 415 10.47 -34.42 1.26
CA ALA A 415 11.55 -33.55 1.74
C ALA A 415 12.72 -33.46 0.75
N ALA A 416 12.94 -34.51 -0.05
CA ALA A 416 13.92 -34.54 -1.14
C ALA A 416 13.43 -35.41 -2.30
N VAL A 417 13.68 -35.01 -3.54
CA VAL A 417 13.31 -35.77 -4.75
C VAL A 417 14.53 -36.00 -5.63
N ALA A 418 14.84 -37.28 -5.91
CA ALA A 418 15.93 -37.71 -6.79
C ALA A 418 15.53 -37.61 -8.27
N GLY A 419 15.29 -36.39 -8.72
CA GLY A 419 14.88 -36.07 -10.08
C GLY A 419 14.05 -34.79 -10.15
N THR A 420 13.25 -34.65 -11.20
CA THR A 420 12.38 -33.49 -11.41
C THR A 420 10.97 -33.76 -10.90
N PRO A 421 10.51 -33.12 -9.81
CA PRO A 421 9.14 -33.25 -9.34
C PRO A 421 8.15 -32.66 -10.36
N LYS A 422 7.03 -33.35 -10.56
CA LYS A 422 5.93 -32.88 -11.42
C LYS A 422 4.75 -32.37 -10.61
N SER A 423 4.44 -33.06 -9.51
CA SER A 423 3.39 -32.68 -8.58
C SER A 423 3.52 -33.49 -7.28
N PHE A 424 3.03 -32.93 -6.18
CA PHE A 424 2.67 -33.71 -5.01
C PHE A 424 1.41 -33.14 -4.36
N SER A 425 0.75 -33.94 -3.53
CA SER A 425 -0.41 -33.49 -2.75
C SER A 425 -0.58 -34.32 -1.50
N PHE A 426 -1.15 -33.71 -0.46
CA PHE A 426 -1.57 -34.40 0.75
C PHE A 426 -3.03 -34.08 1.12
N ALA A 427 -3.86 -35.12 1.17
CA ALA A 427 -5.23 -35.04 1.63
C ALA A 427 -5.32 -35.37 3.13
N GLU A 428 -5.50 -34.35 3.97
CA GLU A 428 -5.55 -34.50 5.43
C GLU A 428 -6.67 -35.44 5.90
N SER A 429 -7.84 -35.42 5.23
CA SER A 429 -9.02 -36.19 5.63
C SER A 429 -8.83 -37.71 5.46
N SER A 430 -8.11 -38.14 4.42
CA SER A 430 -7.82 -39.55 4.15
C SER A 430 -6.41 -39.97 4.55
N ALA A 431 -5.55 -39.02 4.94
CA ALA A 431 -4.11 -39.21 5.08
C ALA A 431 -3.49 -39.89 3.84
N THR A 432 -3.88 -39.39 2.65
CA THR A 432 -3.36 -39.86 1.36
C THR A 432 -2.32 -38.86 0.86
N PHE A 433 -1.09 -39.33 0.66
CA PHE A 433 -0.03 -38.59 0.00
C PHE A 433 0.20 -39.13 -1.41
N GLN A 434 0.43 -38.24 -2.37
CA GLN A 434 0.79 -38.60 -3.74
C GLN A 434 1.96 -37.75 -4.22
N LEU A 435 2.93 -38.38 -4.89
CA LEU A 435 4.07 -37.73 -5.54
C LEU A 435 4.20 -38.28 -6.96
N GLN A 436 4.44 -37.38 -7.93
CA GLN A 436 4.86 -37.71 -9.28
C GLN A 436 6.16 -36.98 -9.60
N PHE A 437 7.15 -37.69 -10.13
CA PHE A 437 8.43 -37.11 -10.52
C PHE A 437 9.05 -37.89 -11.67
N THR A 438 9.89 -37.23 -12.47
CA THR A 438 10.79 -37.91 -13.41
C THR A 438 12.11 -38.17 -12.70
N SER A 439 12.48 -39.43 -12.53
CA SER A 439 13.77 -39.84 -11.94
C SER A 439 14.96 -39.34 -12.74
N ASP A 440 16.05 -39.01 -12.05
CA ASP A 440 17.37 -38.81 -12.67
C ASP A 440 18.28 -39.99 -12.28
N PRO A 441 18.69 -40.85 -13.24
CA PRO A 441 19.55 -41.99 -12.95
C PRO A 441 20.97 -41.62 -12.50
N ASN A 442 21.38 -40.35 -12.64
CA ASN A 442 22.67 -39.86 -12.15
C ASN A 442 22.63 -39.46 -10.67
N ILE A 443 21.43 -39.34 -10.08
CA ILE A 443 21.28 -39.06 -8.64
C ILE A 443 21.23 -40.38 -7.89
N HIS A 444 22.27 -40.64 -7.09
CA HIS A 444 22.38 -41.87 -6.28
C HIS A 444 21.74 -41.75 -4.89
N ALA A 445 21.48 -40.51 -4.44
CA ALA A 445 20.74 -40.26 -3.21
C ALA A 445 19.25 -40.56 -3.39
N PRO A 446 18.54 -41.01 -2.35
CA PRO A 446 17.13 -41.37 -2.47
C PRO A 446 16.20 -40.15 -2.49
N THR A 447 15.02 -40.34 -3.08
CA THR A 447 13.84 -39.51 -2.77
C THR A 447 13.42 -39.81 -1.33
N GLU A 448 13.22 -38.78 -0.51
CA GLU A 448 12.81 -38.91 0.90
C GLU A 448 11.44 -38.26 1.09
N ILE A 449 10.50 -39.03 1.65
CA ILE A 449 9.14 -38.59 1.97
C ILE A 449 8.97 -38.59 3.49
N ILE A 450 8.50 -37.48 4.03
CA ILE A 450 8.14 -37.35 5.44
C ILE A 450 6.71 -37.82 5.64
N LEU A 451 6.52 -38.69 6.64
CA LEU A 451 5.30 -39.32 7.09
C LEU A 451 5.17 -39.12 8.60
N PRO A 452 4.56 -38.01 9.06
CA PRO A 452 4.48 -37.69 10.48
C PRO A 452 3.85 -38.82 11.31
N PRO A 453 4.46 -39.28 12.42
CA PRO A 453 3.95 -40.38 13.24
C PRO A 453 2.53 -40.13 13.79
N SER A 454 2.18 -38.89 14.11
CA SER A 454 0.82 -38.49 14.53
C SER A 454 -0.22 -38.66 13.40
N THR A 455 0.20 -38.55 12.15
CA THR A 455 -0.64 -38.76 10.96
C THR A 455 -0.68 -40.22 10.51
N PHE A 456 0.38 -40.99 10.76
CA PHE A 456 0.47 -42.42 10.41
C PHE A 456 0.75 -43.32 11.63
N PRO A 457 -0.05 -43.26 12.71
CA PRO A 457 0.26 -43.95 13.98
C PRO A 457 0.22 -45.47 13.87
N ASN A 458 -0.51 -46.00 12.88
CA ASN A 458 -0.68 -47.43 12.63
C ASN A 458 0.05 -47.88 11.34
N GLY A 459 1.03 -47.11 10.89
CA GLY A 459 1.75 -47.35 9.64
C GLY A 459 1.00 -46.87 8.39
N TYR A 460 1.44 -47.36 7.24
CA TYR A 460 1.04 -46.91 5.91
C TYR A 460 1.14 -48.04 4.87
N SER A 461 0.45 -47.86 3.75
CA SER A 461 0.56 -48.69 2.54
C SER A 461 1.14 -47.84 1.42
N VAL A 462 2.12 -48.38 0.70
CA VAL A 462 2.80 -47.72 -0.41
C VAL A 462 2.43 -48.40 -1.72
N GLN A 463 2.09 -47.60 -2.73
CA GLN A 463 1.93 -48.02 -4.12
C GLN A 463 2.91 -47.23 -4.98
N VAL A 464 3.63 -47.91 -5.84
CA VAL A 464 4.62 -47.33 -6.75
C VAL A 464 4.23 -47.70 -8.17
N SER A 465 4.37 -46.78 -9.11
CA SER A 465 4.22 -47.07 -10.54
C SER A 465 5.32 -46.36 -11.33
N PRO A 466 6.03 -47.04 -12.25
CA PRO A 466 5.98 -48.48 -12.53
C PRO A 466 6.48 -49.34 -11.37
N ASP A 467 5.96 -50.56 -11.23
CA ASP A 467 6.41 -51.51 -10.20
C ASP A 467 7.91 -51.83 -10.35
N GLY A 468 8.63 -51.87 -9.22
CA GLY A 468 10.07 -52.14 -9.20
C GLY A 468 10.97 -51.00 -9.69
N SER A 469 10.40 -49.82 -9.95
CA SER A 469 11.17 -48.62 -10.33
C SER A 469 11.99 -48.02 -9.18
N VAL A 470 11.58 -48.26 -7.92
CA VAL A 470 12.30 -47.82 -6.73
C VAL A 470 12.39 -48.92 -5.67
N LEU A 471 13.42 -48.84 -4.83
CA LEU A 471 13.61 -49.66 -3.63
C LEU A 471 13.32 -48.81 -2.39
N GLN A 472 12.36 -49.27 -1.58
CA GLN A 472 11.91 -48.60 -0.37
C GLN A 472 12.82 -48.93 0.82
N TYR A 473 13.15 -47.93 1.64
CA TYR A 473 13.91 -48.08 2.89
C TYR A 473 13.38 -47.13 3.96
N ALA A 474 13.03 -47.66 5.14
CA ALA A 474 12.60 -46.84 6.27
C ALA A 474 13.83 -46.33 7.04
N VAL A 475 14.06 -45.02 6.99
CA VAL A 475 15.24 -44.37 7.60
C VAL A 475 15.04 -44.24 9.10
N ASP A 476 13.86 -43.75 9.49
CA ASP A 476 13.44 -43.55 10.88
C ASP A 476 11.90 -43.68 10.98
N LYS A 477 11.30 -43.25 12.10
CA LYS A 477 9.85 -43.35 12.33
C LYS A 477 9.01 -42.46 11.41
N ARG A 478 9.57 -41.38 10.87
CA ARG A 478 8.90 -40.39 10.01
C ARG A 478 9.42 -40.37 8.58
N THR A 479 10.61 -40.87 8.28
CA THR A 479 11.25 -40.69 6.96
C THR A 479 11.27 -41.99 6.17
N LEU A 480 10.68 -41.97 4.98
CA LEU A 480 10.69 -43.07 4.03
C LEU A 480 11.49 -42.72 2.77
N ALA A 481 12.53 -43.50 2.51
CA ALA A 481 13.43 -43.32 1.37
C ALA A 481 13.07 -44.25 0.21
N PHE A 482 13.25 -43.75 -1.01
CA PHE A 482 13.03 -44.45 -2.27
C PHE A 482 14.25 -44.29 -3.17
N PHE A 483 15.05 -45.34 -3.28
CA PHE A 483 16.20 -45.38 -4.17
C PHE A 483 15.78 -45.78 -5.58
N THR A 484 16.22 -45.03 -6.60
CA THR A 484 15.99 -45.39 -8.00
C THR A 484 16.62 -46.76 -8.29
N SER A 485 15.81 -47.68 -8.82
CA SER A 485 16.26 -49.03 -9.14
C SER A 485 17.32 -49.03 -10.23
N THR A 486 18.32 -49.89 -10.14
CA THR A 486 19.37 -50.03 -11.15
C THR A 486 18.85 -50.52 -12.51
N SER A 487 17.62 -51.03 -12.56
CA SER A 487 16.92 -51.35 -13.82
C SER A 487 16.52 -50.08 -14.59
N ILE A 488 16.36 -48.94 -13.90
CA ILE A 488 16.06 -47.64 -14.50
C ILE A 488 17.38 -47.03 -15.00
N LYS A 489 17.64 -47.18 -16.30
CA LYS A 489 18.83 -46.64 -16.98
C LYS A 489 18.64 -45.24 -17.54
N ASN A 490 17.39 -44.85 -17.76
CA ASN A 490 16.98 -43.58 -18.36
C ASN A 490 16.00 -42.87 -17.44
N ALA A 491 15.87 -41.55 -17.60
CA ALA A 491 14.85 -40.76 -16.92
C ALA A 491 13.46 -41.40 -17.08
N THR A 492 12.81 -41.71 -15.96
CA THR A 492 11.55 -42.45 -15.92
C THR A 492 10.57 -41.75 -15.01
N ASP A 493 9.32 -41.59 -15.47
CA ASP A 493 8.23 -41.06 -14.67
C ASP A 493 7.80 -42.08 -13.62
N ILE A 494 7.83 -41.66 -12.36
CA ILE A 494 7.51 -42.48 -11.19
C ILE A 494 6.39 -41.78 -10.41
N SER A 495 5.39 -42.56 -10.03
CA SER A 495 4.31 -42.15 -9.14
C SER A 495 4.38 -42.96 -7.85
N ILE A 496 4.31 -42.27 -6.71
CA ILE A 496 4.25 -42.88 -5.37
C ILE A 496 2.96 -42.41 -4.72
N THR A 497 2.16 -43.37 -4.23
CA THR A 497 0.94 -43.11 -3.45
C THR A 497 1.07 -43.79 -2.10
N ILE A 498 0.91 -43.01 -1.04
CA ILE A 498 0.96 -43.50 0.35
C ILE A 498 -0.38 -43.25 1.00
N THR A 499 -0.94 -44.29 1.63
CA THR A 499 -2.26 -44.24 2.26
C THR A 499 -2.23 -44.86 3.65
N ARG A 500 -3.10 -44.39 4.54
CA ARG A 500 -3.32 -45.06 5.83
C ARG A 500 -4.01 -46.42 5.60
N PRO A 501 -3.65 -47.49 6.34
CA PRO A 501 -4.32 -48.78 6.21
C PRO A 501 -5.80 -48.64 6.57
N THR A 502 -6.69 -49.03 5.65
CA THR A 502 -8.13 -49.07 5.94
C THR A 502 -8.43 -50.25 6.85
N TYR A 503 -8.56 -50.02 8.16
CA TYR A 503 -9.25 -51.00 9.01
C TYR A 503 -10.73 -50.99 8.62
N ARG A 504 -11.18 -52.05 7.93
CA ARG A 504 -12.61 -52.37 7.85
C ARG A 504 -13.09 -52.75 9.25
N ALA A 505 -13.39 -51.76 10.09
CA ALA A 505 -14.22 -51.99 11.26
C ALA A 505 -15.62 -52.34 10.76
N ALA A 506 -16.08 -53.55 11.08
CA ALA A 506 -17.46 -53.97 10.82
C ALA A 506 -18.42 -52.97 11.47
N ARG A 507 -19.23 -52.29 10.66
CA ARG A 507 -20.30 -51.40 11.14
C ARG A 507 -21.35 -52.23 11.90
N PRO A 508 -21.72 -51.88 13.13
CA PRO A 508 -23.05 -52.17 13.63
C PRO A 508 -24.01 -51.11 13.08
N SER A 509 -25.12 -51.59 12.54
CA SER A 509 -26.30 -50.82 12.17
C SER A 509 -26.99 -50.19 13.39
N ALA A 510 -27.40 -48.92 13.30
CA ALA A 510 -28.66 -48.33 13.84
C ALA A 510 -28.52 -46.80 13.87
N GLN A 511 -29.23 -46.08 13.00
CA GLN A 511 -30.56 -45.47 13.21
C GLN A 511 -30.46 -43.97 13.52
N SER A 512 -31.17 -43.21 12.68
CA SER A 512 -31.34 -41.77 12.78
C SER A 512 -32.14 -41.37 14.01
N GLN A 513 -31.67 -40.38 14.75
CA GLN A 513 -32.55 -39.47 15.49
C GLN A 513 -32.13 -38.03 15.24
N LYS A 514 -33.04 -37.29 14.60
CA LYS A 514 -33.08 -35.83 14.58
C LYS A 514 -33.48 -35.35 15.97
N SER A 515 -32.77 -34.36 16.51
CA SER A 515 -33.37 -33.43 17.46
C SER A 515 -32.88 -32.00 17.20
N ASN A 516 -33.83 -31.17 16.77
CA ASN A 516 -33.78 -29.73 16.93
C ASN A 516 -34.02 -29.42 18.40
N THR A 517 -33.18 -28.58 19.02
CA THR A 517 -33.67 -27.56 19.96
C THR A 517 -32.65 -26.43 20.07
N SER A 518 -33.11 -25.25 19.72
CA SER A 518 -32.54 -23.96 20.06
C SER A 518 -33.09 -23.51 21.42
N ARG A 519 -32.21 -23.02 22.32
CA ARG A 519 -32.52 -21.91 23.24
C ARG A 519 -31.29 -21.40 23.99
N SER A 520 -31.12 -20.08 23.87
CA SER A 520 -30.23 -19.16 24.59
C SER A 520 -30.68 -18.87 26.04
N VAL A 521 -29.73 -18.58 26.95
CA VAL A 521 -29.69 -17.53 28.02
C VAL A 521 -28.23 -17.50 28.56
N ALA A 522 -27.41 -16.43 28.35
CA ALA A 522 -27.09 -15.28 29.25
C ALA A 522 -26.57 -15.69 30.66
N GLU A 523 -25.57 -15.12 31.33
CA GLU A 523 -24.73 -13.92 31.22
C GLU A 523 -23.69 -13.95 32.40
N ARG A 524 -22.46 -13.40 32.22
CA ARG A 524 -21.66 -12.55 33.18
C ARG A 524 -20.15 -12.83 33.38
N ASP A 525 -19.43 -11.73 33.13
CA ASP A 525 -18.31 -11.09 33.85
C ASP A 525 -16.88 -11.64 33.82
N GLY A 526 -15.97 -10.83 33.24
CA GLY A 526 -14.64 -10.59 33.83
C GLY A 526 -13.45 -10.61 32.87
N CYS A 527 -12.94 -9.43 32.52
CA CYS A 527 -11.64 -9.13 31.87
C CYS A 527 -11.60 -9.27 30.33
N SER A 528 -11.85 -8.15 29.63
CA SER A 528 -11.58 -8.00 28.19
C SER A 528 -10.08 -7.94 27.93
N HIS A 529 -9.44 -9.10 27.81
CA HIS A 529 -8.26 -9.21 26.99
C HIS A 529 -8.74 -9.20 25.54
N ASN A 530 -8.70 -8.04 24.91
CA ASN A 530 -8.85 -7.95 23.47
C ASN A 530 -7.72 -8.77 22.85
N THR A 531 -8.05 -9.88 22.21
CA THR A 531 -7.09 -10.72 21.48
C THR A 531 -6.70 -10.01 20.18
N VAL A 532 -5.45 -10.22 19.75
CA VAL A 532 -4.84 -9.65 18.55
C VAL A 532 -5.68 -9.88 17.28
N ASP A 533 -6.56 -10.88 17.28
CA ASP A 533 -7.43 -11.20 16.14
C ASP A 533 -8.58 -10.20 15.89
N GLU A 534 -8.89 -9.27 16.79
CA GLU A 534 -9.76 -8.12 16.46
C GLU A 534 -9.00 -6.94 15.80
N LEU A 535 -7.66 -7.02 15.71
CA LEU A 535 -6.77 -5.99 15.14
C LEU A 535 -6.34 -6.26 13.69
N VAL A 536 -6.63 -7.43 13.12
CA VAL A 536 -6.25 -7.75 11.73
C VAL A 536 -7.29 -7.20 10.77
N ALA A 537 -7.20 -5.88 10.56
CA ALA A 537 -8.05 -5.13 9.66
C ALA A 537 -7.94 -5.64 8.22
N PRO A 538 -9.05 -5.84 7.49
CA PRO A 538 -9.03 -5.93 6.04
C PRO A 538 -8.79 -4.52 5.49
N SER A 539 -7.55 -3.99 5.53
CA SER A 539 -7.13 -2.75 4.82
C SER A 539 -5.77 -2.16 5.24
N LEU A 540 -4.66 -2.88 5.47
CA LEU A 540 -3.40 -2.14 5.74
C LEU A 540 -2.98 -1.26 4.55
N VAL A 541 -2.91 -1.84 3.36
CA VAL A 541 -2.62 -1.12 2.09
C VAL A 541 -3.74 -0.14 1.78
N GLU A 542 -5.01 -0.53 1.96
CA GLU A 542 -6.14 0.34 1.66
C GLU A 542 -6.26 1.53 2.63
N LYS A 543 -6.09 1.34 3.95
CA LYS A 543 -6.05 2.42 4.97
C LYS A 543 -4.81 3.29 4.80
N THR A 544 -3.65 2.70 4.48
CA THR A 544 -2.43 3.45 4.18
C THR A 544 -2.61 4.32 2.94
N LEU A 545 -3.09 3.75 1.82
CA LEU A 545 -3.42 4.53 0.62
C LEU A 545 -4.56 5.51 0.86
N ALA A 546 -5.52 5.22 1.75
CA ALA A 546 -6.61 6.13 2.07
C ALA A 546 -6.08 7.32 2.89
N ALA A 547 -5.28 7.08 3.93
CA ALA A 547 -4.63 8.11 4.75
C ALA A 547 -3.70 8.99 3.90
N GLN A 548 -2.88 8.38 3.05
CA GLN A 548 -2.04 9.10 2.08
C GLN A 548 -2.86 9.82 1.01
N GLY A 549 -3.97 9.23 0.57
CA GLY A 549 -4.91 9.86 -0.36
C GLY A 549 -5.48 11.17 0.20
N VAL A 550 -5.69 11.25 1.52
CA VAL A 550 -6.10 12.49 2.19
C VAL A 550 -4.99 13.54 2.20
N GLU A 551 -3.75 13.17 2.48
CA GLU A 551 -2.65 14.15 2.45
C GLU A 551 -2.29 14.57 1.01
N THR A 552 -2.45 13.67 0.04
CA THR A 552 -2.34 13.97 -1.39
C THR A 552 -3.42 14.95 -1.85
N LEU A 553 -4.64 14.87 -1.29
CA LEU A 553 -5.67 15.89 -1.51
C LEU A 553 -5.20 17.28 -1.04
N GLY A 554 -4.46 17.36 0.07
CA GLY A 554 -3.86 18.61 0.55
C GLY A 554 -2.93 19.23 -0.50
N PHE A 555 -1.98 18.44 -1.02
CA PHE A 555 -1.09 18.88 -2.09
C PHE A 555 -1.84 19.27 -3.38
N PHE A 556 -2.88 18.52 -3.73
CA PHE A 556 -3.75 18.85 -4.86
C PHE A 556 -4.43 20.22 -4.67
N ILE A 557 -5.00 20.48 -3.48
CA ILE A 557 -5.66 21.76 -3.16
C ILE A 557 -4.66 22.90 -3.26
N ASP A 558 -3.48 22.75 -2.66
CA ASP A 558 -2.42 23.77 -2.69
C ASP A 558 -1.92 24.07 -4.11
N ALA A 559 -1.91 23.06 -4.98
CA ALA A 559 -1.49 23.22 -6.36
C ALA A 559 -2.59 23.80 -7.27
N THR A 560 -3.85 23.40 -7.05
CA THR A 560 -4.93 23.60 -8.03
C THR A 560 -5.88 24.73 -7.66
N VAL A 561 -6.21 24.89 -6.38
CA VAL A 561 -7.19 25.89 -5.91
C VAL A 561 -6.77 26.55 -4.57
N PRO A 562 -5.49 26.97 -4.40
CA PRO A 562 -5.03 27.52 -3.13
C PRO A 562 -5.75 28.81 -2.77
N GLY A 563 -5.99 29.69 -3.74
CA GLY A 563 -6.64 30.97 -3.49
C GLY A 563 -8.08 30.79 -3.00
N LEU A 564 -8.85 29.93 -3.67
CA LEU A 564 -10.20 29.58 -3.24
C LEU A 564 -10.20 28.93 -1.85
N TYR A 565 -9.32 27.95 -1.61
CA TYR A 565 -9.29 27.25 -0.31
C TYR A 565 -8.95 28.19 0.84
N TYR A 566 -7.84 28.91 0.76
CA TYR A 566 -7.35 29.74 1.86
C TYR A 566 -8.22 30.98 2.09
N LEU A 567 -8.89 31.51 1.06
CA LEU A 567 -9.83 32.64 1.20
C LEU A 567 -11.01 32.34 2.13
N TYR A 568 -11.48 31.08 2.16
CA TYR A 568 -12.65 30.67 2.96
C TYR A 568 -12.31 29.74 4.12
N SER A 569 -11.11 29.17 4.18
CA SER A 569 -10.71 28.13 5.15
C SER A 569 -11.00 28.50 6.61
N THR A 570 -10.78 29.76 6.99
CA THR A 570 -10.98 30.26 8.36
C THR A 570 -12.42 30.67 8.65
N ARG A 571 -13.25 30.82 7.61
CA ARG A 571 -14.67 31.14 7.72
C ARG A 571 -15.53 29.87 7.86
N LEU A 572 -15.06 28.77 7.28
CA LEU A 572 -15.77 27.49 7.25
C LEU A 572 -15.65 26.71 8.56
N SER A 573 -16.77 26.13 9.02
CA SER A 573 -16.79 25.25 10.21
C SER A 573 -16.22 23.86 9.94
N VAL A 574 -16.34 23.36 8.71
CA VAL A 574 -15.79 22.07 8.26
C VAL A 574 -15.22 22.23 6.86
N ASN A 575 -13.90 22.29 6.71
CA ASN A 575 -13.25 22.36 5.40
C ASN A 575 -13.04 20.95 4.78
N TRP A 576 -12.52 20.89 3.55
CA TRP A 576 -12.25 19.63 2.84
C TRP A 576 -11.34 18.68 3.60
N MET A 577 -10.26 19.18 4.22
CA MET A 577 -9.32 18.33 4.98
C MET A 577 -9.99 17.76 6.24
N ASN A 578 -10.79 18.57 6.95
CA ASN A 578 -11.57 18.12 8.10
C ASN A 578 -12.59 17.04 7.70
N PHE A 579 -13.25 17.21 6.55
CA PHE A 579 -14.21 16.23 6.05
C PHE A 579 -13.53 14.95 5.58
N ALA A 580 -12.46 15.05 4.80
CA ALA A 580 -11.72 13.91 4.27
C ALA A 580 -11.12 13.06 5.39
N ARG A 581 -10.44 13.67 6.38
CA ARG A 581 -9.89 12.96 7.55
C ARG A 581 -10.97 12.25 8.37
N ARG A 582 -12.19 12.80 8.47
CA ARG A 582 -13.31 12.15 9.18
C ARG A 582 -13.94 10.99 8.43
N HIS A 583 -13.78 10.91 7.11
CA HIS A 583 -14.45 9.93 6.27
C HIS A 583 -13.48 9.00 5.52
N VAL A 584 -12.18 9.13 5.77
CA VAL A 584 -11.15 8.25 5.20
C VAL A 584 -11.31 6.80 5.63
N GLU A 585 -11.89 6.58 6.81
CA GLU A 585 -12.25 5.26 7.35
C GLU A 585 -13.66 4.81 6.93
N SER A 586 -14.40 5.63 6.18
CA SER A 586 -15.73 5.24 5.72
C SER A 586 -15.61 4.17 4.63
N THR A 587 -16.34 3.06 4.79
CA THR A 587 -16.38 1.90 3.88
C THR A 587 -17.03 2.20 2.51
N LEU A 588 -17.08 3.46 2.08
CA LEU A 588 -17.65 3.87 0.81
C LEU A 588 -16.53 4.06 -0.22
N ASP A 589 -16.26 2.99 -0.99
CA ASP A 589 -15.33 2.96 -2.12
C ASP A 589 -15.36 4.22 -3.03
N PRO A 590 -16.53 4.81 -3.37
CA PRO A 590 -16.57 5.93 -4.33
C PRO A 590 -15.83 7.19 -3.85
N PHE A 591 -15.84 7.48 -2.55
CA PHE A 591 -15.16 8.65 -1.99
C PHE A 591 -13.64 8.49 -2.10
N ILE A 592 -13.13 7.32 -1.71
CA ILE A 592 -11.71 7.00 -1.81
C ILE A 592 -11.25 7.02 -3.27
N TRP A 593 -12.03 6.49 -4.21
CA TRP A 593 -11.68 6.56 -5.64
C TRP A 593 -11.61 8.00 -6.16
N SER A 594 -12.51 8.89 -5.70
CA SER A 594 -12.45 10.31 -6.08
C SER A 594 -11.25 11.06 -5.49
N LEU A 595 -10.79 10.70 -4.29
CA LEU A 595 -9.55 11.23 -3.71
C LEU A 595 -8.33 10.75 -4.50
N ARG A 596 -8.25 9.44 -4.75
CA ARG A 596 -7.14 8.81 -5.46
C ARG A 596 -7.01 9.34 -6.88
N CYS A 597 -8.10 9.49 -7.63
CA CYS A 597 -8.01 9.97 -9.01
C CYS A 597 -7.44 11.40 -9.09
N LEU A 598 -7.83 12.30 -8.19
CA LEU A 598 -7.28 13.67 -8.14
C LEU A 598 -5.79 13.68 -7.76
N GLY A 599 -5.42 12.88 -6.74
CA GLY A 599 -4.04 12.77 -6.29
C GLY A 599 -3.12 12.19 -7.37
N THR A 600 -3.54 11.09 -8.00
CA THR A 600 -2.82 10.44 -9.09
C THR A 600 -2.71 11.36 -10.31
N LEU A 601 -3.79 12.07 -10.67
CA LEU A 601 -3.73 13.04 -11.77
C LEU A 601 -2.71 14.16 -11.50
N HIS A 602 -2.70 14.70 -10.27
CA HIS A 602 -1.72 15.72 -9.89
C HIS A 602 -0.27 15.21 -10.01
N LEU A 603 0.00 14.00 -9.53
CA LEU A 603 1.32 13.39 -9.65
C LEU A 603 1.69 13.16 -11.12
N GLY A 604 0.79 12.59 -11.91
CA GLY A 604 1.00 12.36 -13.34
C GLY A 604 1.30 13.65 -14.11
N MET A 605 0.54 14.72 -13.87
CA MET A 605 0.78 16.03 -14.49
C MET A 605 2.09 16.67 -14.01
N LYS A 606 2.41 16.58 -12.71
CA LYS A 606 3.64 17.15 -12.13
C LYS A 606 4.90 16.48 -12.68
N HIS A 607 4.84 15.17 -12.91
CA HIS A 607 5.97 14.37 -13.38
C HIS A 607 5.96 14.10 -14.90
N GLN A 608 4.94 14.60 -15.62
CA GLN A 608 4.73 14.36 -17.06
C GLN A 608 4.62 12.87 -17.42
N ASP A 609 4.08 12.06 -16.51
CA ASP A 609 3.94 10.62 -16.64
C ASP A 609 2.56 10.25 -17.23
N GLN A 610 2.57 9.74 -18.47
CA GLN A 610 1.35 9.38 -19.20
C GLN A 610 0.67 8.12 -18.64
N ASP A 611 1.41 7.18 -18.07
CA ASP A 611 0.85 5.94 -17.50
C ASP A 611 0.15 6.24 -16.17
N THR A 612 0.71 7.16 -15.38
CA THR A 612 0.06 7.67 -14.18
C THR A 612 -1.22 8.46 -14.51
N ILE A 613 -1.22 9.27 -15.58
CA ILE A 613 -2.45 9.96 -16.07
C ILE A 613 -3.48 8.94 -16.58
N ALA A 614 -3.06 7.91 -17.32
CA ALA A 614 -3.98 6.85 -17.74
C ALA A 614 -4.59 6.11 -16.53
N SER A 615 -3.79 5.87 -15.50
CA SER A 615 -4.22 5.27 -14.25
C SER A 615 -5.23 6.15 -13.51
N SER A 616 -5.05 7.47 -13.51
CA SER A 616 -6.01 8.39 -12.89
C SER A 616 -7.38 8.36 -13.59
N ARG A 617 -7.42 8.19 -14.92
CA ARG A 617 -8.68 8.03 -15.68
C ARG A 617 -9.43 6.76 -15.32
N SER A 618 -8.71 5.66 -15.10
CA SER A 618 -9.28 4.39 -14.61
C SER A 618 -9.90 4.56 -13.22
N MET A 619 -9.21 5.26 -12.31
CA MET A 619 -9.72 5.56 -10.97
C MET A 619 -10.95 6.50 -11.02
N TYR A 620 -10.91 7.53 -11.87
CA TYR A 620 -12.05 8.42 -12.13
C TYR A 620 -13.27 7.62 -12.59
N SER A 621 -13.09 6.66 -13.50
CA SER A 621 -14.18 5.81 -14.00
C SER A 621 -14.85 5.01 -12.88
N ARG A 622 -14.07 4.48 -11.93
CA ARG A 622 -14.60 3.78 -10.74
C ARG A 622 -15.34 4.73 -9.80
N GLY A 623 -14.79 5.92 -9.58
CA GLY A 623 -15.45 6.99 -8.81
C GLY A 623 -16.81 7.38 -9.42
N LEU A 624 -16.88 7.52 -10.75
CA LEU A 624 -18.11 7.87 -11.48
C LEU A 624 -19.16 6.75 -11.39
N GLN A 625 -18.77 5.49 -11.53
CA GLN A 625 -19.66 4.33 -11.33
C GLN A 625 -20.22 4.30 -9.89
N GLY A 626 -19.36 4.59 -8.92
CA GLY A 626 -19.74 4.72 -7.52
C GLY A 626 -20.75 5.84 -7.27
N LEU A 627 -20.49 7.03 -7.82
CA LEU A 627 -21.41 8.16 -7.79
C LEU A 627 -22.77 7.79 -8.41
N HIS A 628 -22.77 7.15 -9.57
CA HIS A 628 -24.00 6.68 -10.22
C HIS A 628 -24.81 5.74 -9.32
N SER A 629 -24.14 4.80 -8.62
CA SER A 629 -24.79 3.91 -7.65
C SER A 629 -25.42 4.67 -6.47
N LEU A 630 -24.73 5.68 -5.93
CA LEU A 630 -25.25 6.52 -4.85
C LEU A 630 -26.46 7.34 -5.28
N LEU A 631 -26.46 7.88 -6.51
CA LEU A 631 -27.55 8.69 -7.04
C LEU A 631 -28.85 7.89 -7.24
N ARG A 632 -28.76 6.58 -7.50
CA ARG A 632 -29.94 5.69 -7.63
C ARG A 632 -30.61 5.35 -6.30
N ARG A 633 -29.97 5.67 -5.18
CA ARG A 633 -30.47 5.35 -3.83
C ARG A 633 -31.06 6.60 -3.18
N PRO A 634 -32.39 6.66 -2.93
CA PRO A 634 -33.05 7.86 -2.38
C PRO A 634 -32.46 8.37 -1.06
N ARG A 635 -31.91 7.47 -0.23
CA ARG A 635 -31.26 7.83 1.04
C ARG A 635 -29.96 8.63 0.86
N PHE A 636 -29.22 8.41 -0.23
CA PHE A 636 -27.88 8.97 -0.40
C PHE A 636 -27.82 10.15 -1.36
N VAL A 637 -28.81 10.30 -2.26
CA VAL A 637 -28.82 11.35 -3.30
C VAL A 637 -28.68 12.78 -2.75
N ARG A 638 -29.21 13.06 -1.55
CA ARG A 638 -29.12 14.38 -0.88
C ARG A 638 -27.97 14.51 0.12
N SER A 639 -27.12 13.49 0.27
CA SER A 639 -26.05 13.48 1.28
C SER A 639 -24.87 14.39 0.91
N ASP A 640 -24.15 14.85 1.93
CA ASP A 640 -22.88 15.59 1.80
C ASP A 640 -21.84 14.78 1.03
N MET A 641 -21.74 13.47 1.33
CA MET A 641 -20.82 12.55 0.68
C MET A 641 -21.04 12.49 -0.83
N THR A 642 -22.28 12.29 -1.28
CA THR A 642 -22.61 12.21 -2.71
C THR A 642 -22.24 13.48 -3.46
N LEU A 643 -22.55 14.64 -2.88
CA LEU A 643 -22.18 15.92 -3.49
C LEU A 643 -20.67 16.17 -3.44
N ALA A 644 -19.96 15.71 -2.40
CA ALA A 644 -18.51 15.80 -2.31
C ALA A 644 -17.82 15.02 -3.44
N ILE A 645 -18.25 13.77 -3.65
CA ILE A 645 -17.77 12.93 -4.74
C ILE A 645 -18.04 13.61 -6.08
N ALA A 646 -19.25 14.14 -6.29
CA ALA A 646 -19.59 14.84 -7.51
C ALA A 646 -18.69 16.06 -7.75
N VAL A 647 -18.45 16.89 -6.72
CA VAL A 647 -17.57 18.07 -6.83
C VAL A 647 -16.12 17.68 -7.17
N MET A 648 -15.56 16.66 -6.50
CA MET A 648 -14.19 16.19 -6.78
C MET A 648 -14.05 15.67 -8.21
N LEU A 649 -14.99 14.85 -8.68
CA LEU A 649 -14.98 14.35 -10.05
C LEU A 649 -15.22 15.47 -11.08
N GLY A 650 -16.01 16.49 -10.73
CA GLY A 650 -16.19 17.67 -11.59
C GLY A 650 -14.90 18.48 -11.75
N ILE A 651 -14.12 18.63 -10.67
CA ILE A 651 -12.79 19.26 -10.72
C ILE A 651 -11.82 18.39 -11.55
N TYR A 652 -11.89 17.07 -11.43
CA TYR A 652 -11.09 16.16 -12.28
C TYR A 652 -11.35 16.42 -13.76
N GLU A 653 -12.61 16.46 -14.19
CA GLU A 653 -12.97 16.68 -15.60
C GLU A 653 -12.56 18.05 -16.13
N MET A 654 -12.45 19.07 -15.27
CA MET A 654 -11.92 20.37 -15.67
C MET A 654 -10.42 20.33 -16.00
N MET A 655 -9.70 19.36 -15.45
CA MET A 655 -8.25 19.23 -15.61
C MET A 655 -7.86 18.21 -16.70
N ASP A 656 -8.60 17.10 -16.79
CA ASP A 656 -8.40 16.04 -17.78
C ASP A 656 -9.74 15.69 -18.47
N PRO A 657 -10.29 16.60 -19.29
CA PRO A 657 -11.57 16.40 -19.96
C PRO A 657 -11.50 15.32 -21.06
N ILE A 658 -12.55 14.50 -21.18
CA ILE A 658 -12.74 13.60 -22.33
C ILE A 658 -13.04 14.43 -23.59
N THR A 659 -13.88 15.45 -23.46
CA THR A 659 -14.16 16.48 -24.47
C THR A 659 -14.14 17.87 -23.83
N PRO A 660 -13.88 18.96 -24.59
CA PRO A 660 -13.86 20.32 -24.03
C PRO A 660 -15.14 20.72 -23.27
N GLN A 661 -16.27 20.04 -23.52
CA GLN A 661 -17.56 20.27 -22.89
C GLN A 661 -17.96 19.24 -21.83
N SER A 662 -17.13 18.23 -21.52
CA SER A 662 -17.47 17.18 -20.54
C SER A 662 -17.79 17.77 -19.15
N TRP A 663 -16.93 18.68 -18.69
CA TRP A 663 -17.10 19.34 -17.38
C TRP A 663 -18.38 20.17 -17.27
N LEU A 664 -18.89 20.73 -18.38
CA LEU A 664 -20.17 21.46 -18.40
C LEU A 664 -21.35 20.54 -18.12
N THR A 665 -21.30 19.31 -18.63
CA THR A 665 -22.37 18.31 -18.40
C THR A 665 -22.37 17.88 -16.94
N HIS A 666 -21.20 17.64 -16.36
CA HIS A 666 -21.06 17.26 -14.96
C HIS A 666 -21.39 18.43 -14.02
N SER A 667 -21.01 19.66 -14.38
CA SER A 667 -21.42 20.90 -13.69
C SER A 667 -22.94 21.01 -13.58
N SER A 668 -23.68 20.75 -14.66
CA SER A 668 -25.16 20.73 -14.64
C SER A 668 -25.71 19.67 -13.69
N GLY A 669 -25.05 18.50 -13.58
CA GLY A 669 -25.36 17.48 -12.59
C GLY A 669 -25.15 17.96 -11.15
N ILE A 670 -24.02 18.62 -10.86
CA ILE A 670 -23.73 19.22 -9.54
C ILE A 670 -24.75 20.31 -9.20
N ALA A 671 -25.07 21.20 -10.15
CA ALA A 671 -26.09 22.23 -9.99
C ALA A 671 -27.45 21.63 -9.65
N THR A 672 -27.82 20.53 -10.29
CA THR A 672 -29.06 19.77 -10.01
C THR A 672 -29.06 19.21 -8.59
N LEU A 673 -27.94 18.66 -8.12
CA LEU A 673 -27.82 18.15 -6.74
C LEU A 673 -27.93 19.25 -5.69
N ILE A 674 -27.31 20.41 -5.93
CA ILE A 674 -27.40 21.57 -5.05
C ILE A 674 -28.85 22.08 -4.99
N ARG A 675 -29.53 22.19 -6.14
CA ARG A 675 -30.96 22.55 -6.19
C ARG A 675 -31.84 21.53 -5.46
N LEU A 676 -31.58 20.24 -5.64
CA LEU A 676 -32.33 19.15 -4.99
C LEU A 676 -32.21 19.15 -3.45
N ARG A 677 -31.07 19.61 -2.93
CA ARG A 677 -30.80 19.74 -1.49
C ARG A 677 -31.42 21.03 -0.91
N GLY A 678 -31.56 22.06 -1.75
CA GLY A 678 -32.16 23.34 -1.39
C GLY A 678 -31.22 24.24 -0.58
N PRO A 679 -31.52 25.56 -0.49
CA PRO A 679 -30.61 26.56 0.08
C PRO A 679 -30.24 26.31 1.55
N ASN A 680 -31.18 25.78 2.35
CA ASN A 680 -30.95 25.50 3.76
C ASN A 680 -29.81 24.50 4.00
N ALA A 681 -29.65 23.51 3.12
CA ALA A 681 -28.60 22.51 3.23
C ALA A 681 -27.18 23.06 2.98
N HIS A 682 -27.06 24.33 2.58
CA HIS A 682 -25.80 25.00 2.24
C HIS A 682 -25.50 26.24 3.10
N ARG A 683 -26.31 26.51 4.13
CA ARG A 683 -26.10 27.63 5.07
C ARG A 683 -25.00 27.39 6.11
N GLY A 684 -24.58 26.12 6.31
CA GLY A 684 -23.55 25.77 7.30
C GLY A 684 -22.98 24.38 7.10
N GLY A 685 -22.13 23.92 8.05
CA GLY A 685 -21.48 22.62 7.99
C GLY A 685 -20.65 22.41 6.73
N PHE A 686 -20.56 21.15 6.28
CA PHE A 686 -19.84 20.82 5.05
C PHE A 686 -20.62 21.17 3.78
N GLY A 687 -21.96 21.25 3.85
CA GLY A 687 -22.79 21.76 2.76
C GLY A 687 -22.42 23.18 2.31
N ARG A 688 -22.04 24.07 3.23
CA ARG A 688 -21.50 25.41 2.91
C ARG A 688 -20.18 25.32 2.14
N THR A 689 -19.27 24.45 2.58
CA THR A 689 -17.98 24.18 1.91
C THR A 689 -18.18 23.69 0.48
N LEU A 690 -19.11 22.75 0.27
CA LEU A 690 -19.44 22.22 -1.06
C LEU A 690 -19.97 23.31 -1.99
N LEU A 691 -20.83 24.21 -1.49
CA LEU A 691 -21.31 25.35 -2.28
C LEU A 691 -20.18 26.31 -2.64
N ILE A 692 -19.35 26.72 -1.67
CA ILE A 692 -18.22 27.62 -1.93
C ILE A 692 -17.25 27.03 -2.95
N SER A 693 -17.00 25.72 -2.86
CA SER A 693 -16.04 25.02 -3.71
C SER A 693 -16.45 24.98 -5.19
N PHE A 694 -17.74 25.15 -5.51
CA PHE A 694 -18.25 24.95 -6.87
C PHE A 694 -19.11 26.08 -7.45
N LYS A 695 -19.59 27.02 -6.62
CA LYS A 695 -20.55 28.07 -7.03
C LYS A 695 -20.09 28.94 -8.20
N SER A 696 -18.79 29.25 -8.29
CA SER A 696 -18.25 30.06 -9.39
C SER A 696 -18.27 29.33 -10.73
N PHE A 697 -18.11 28.01 -10.72
CA PHE A 697 -18.19 27.18 -11.94
C PHE A 697 -19.62 27.05 -12.45
N ILE A 698 -20.61 27.09 -11.55
CA ILE A 698 -22.04 27.13 -11.93
C ILE A 698 -22.38 28.44 -12.66
N VAL A 699 -21.80 29.57 -12.24
CA VAL A 699 -21.96 30.85 -12.95
C VAL A 699 -21.31 30.77 -14.33
N ALA A 700 -20.10 30.22 -14.44
CA ALA A 700 -19.42 30.01 -15.71
C ALA A 700 -20.23 29.12 -16.67
N ASP A 701 -20.74 27.99 -16.19
CA ASP A 701 -21.59 27.06 -16.95
C ASP A 701 -22.86 27.75 -17.48
N ALA A 702 -23.53 28.53 -16.62
CA ALA A 702 -24.71 29.31 -17.01
C ALA A 702 -24.40 30.36 -18.10
N LEU A 703 -23.25 31.05 -18.01
CA LEU A 703 -22.82 32.00 -19.05
C LEU A 703 -22.54 31.31 -20.38
N ILE A 704 -21.79 30.20 -20.36
CA ILE A 704 -21.43 29.44 -21.56
C ILE A 704 -22.70 28.90 -22.25
N ARG A 705 -23.66 28.41 -21.48
CA ARG A 705 -24.93 27.90 -22.01
C ARG A 705 -25.93 29.00 -22.39
N GLY A 706 -25.69 30.24 -21.98
CA GLY A 706 -26.64 31.33 -22.16
C GLY A 706 -27.94 31.12 -21.38
N GLU A 707 -27.84 30.59 -20.15
CA GLU A 707 -28.97 30.28 -19.28
C GLU A 707 -28.93 31.10 -17.98
N ALA A 708 -30.07 31.21 -17.30
CA ALA A 708 -30.12 31.87 -16.00
C ALA A 708 -29.46 31.00 -14.92
N CYS A 709 -28.59 31.60 -14.10
CA CYS A 709 -28.00 30.92 -12.94
C CYS A 709 -29.04 30.83 -11.81
N PHE A 710 -29.30 29.61 -11.32
CA PHE A 710 -30.29 29.41 -10.25
C PHE A 710 -29.95 30.09 -8.93
N LEU A 711 -28.66 30.40 -8.70
CA LEU A 711 -28.22 31.11 -7.52
C LEU A 711 -28.76 32.56 -7.48
N ALA A 712 -29.27 33.09 -8.60
CA ALA A 712 -29.97 34.36 -8.67
C ALA A 712 -31.42 34.32 -8.17
N GLU A 713 -31.99 33.13 -7.95
CA GLU A 713 -33.37 32.99 -7.45
C GLU A 713 -33.50 33.57 -6.03
N PRO A 714 -34.66 34.16 -5.66
CA PRO A 714 -34.83 34.86 -4.38
C PRO A 714 -34.45 34.03 -3.15
N ALA A 715 -34.80 32.73 -3.12
CA ALA A 715 -34.49 31.85 -2.01
C ALA A 715 -32.97 31.62 -1.82
N TRP A 716 -32.21 31.57 -2.91
CA TRP A 716 -30.76 31.42 -2.89
C TRP A 716 -30.05 32.74 -2.55
N GLN A 717 -30.52 33.85 -3.11
CA GLN A 717 -30.02 35.20 -2.77
C GLN A 717 -30.18 35.50 -1.28
N LEU A 718 -31.35 35.19 -0.71
CA LEU A 718 -31.61 35.34 0.71
C LEU A 718 -30.67 34.46 1.54
N ALA A 719 -30.54 33.18 1.19
CA ALA A 719 -29.67 32.26 1.92
C ALA A 719 -28.18 32.67 1.87
N LEU A 720 -27.68 33.14 0.72
CA LEU A 720 -26.31 33.65 0.59
C LEU A 720 -26.07 34.88 1.46
N THR A 721 -27.02 35.83 1.44
CA THR A 721 -26.92 37.08 2.20
C THR A 721 -27.04 36.84 3.71
N ASP A 722 -27.98 36.00 4.14
CA ASP A 722 -28.15 35.63 5.55
C ASP A 722 -26.91 34.92 6.10
N THR A 723 -26.35 34.00 5.31
CA THR A 723 -25.14 33.25 5.70
C THR A 723 -23.96 34.19 5.84
N LEU A 724 -23.77 35.10 4.89
CA LEU A 724 -22.74 36.13 4.97
C LEU A 724 -22.88 36.98 6.24
N ALA A 725 -24.07 37.51 6.51
CA ALA A 725 -24.33 38.30 7.70
C ALA A 725 -24.08 37.52 9.00
N THR A 726 -24.47 36.25 9.03
CA THR A 726 -24.28 35.36 10.19
C THR A 726 -22.80 35.03 10.41
N GLU A 727 -22.05 34.74 9.35
CA GLU A 727 -20.60 34.45 9.40
C GLU A 727 -19.83 35.67 9.91
N SER A 728 -20.13 36.87 9.38
CA SER A 728 -19.49 38.12 9.82
C SER A 728 -19.88 38.49 11.26
N GLY A 729 -21.16 38.32 11.65
CA GLY A 729 -21.62 38.56 13.02
C GLY A 729 -20.99 37.63 14.06
N ASN A 730 -20.56 36.44 13.66
CA ASN A 730 -19.83 35.49 14.50
C ASN A 730 -18.31 35.72 14.54
N GLY A 731 -17.81 36.85 14.01
CA GLY A 731 -16.39 37.19 13.98
C GLY A 731 -15.56 36.35 13.02
N LYS A 732 -16.20 35.64 12.08
CA LYS A 732 -15.52 34.84 11.04
C LYS A 732 -15.36 35.58 9.71
N GLY A 733 -15.86 36.81 9.66
CA GLY A 733 -15.80 37.68 8.49
C GLY A 733 -14.44 38.35 8.31
N SER A 734 -14.21 38.86 7.11
CA SER A 734 -13.15 39.83 6.79
C SER A 734 -13.71 40.76 5.73
N GLN A 735 -13.31 42.03 5.75
CA GLN A 735 -13.86 43.02 4.80
C GLN A 735 -13.61 42.59 3.34
N LEU A 736 -12.43 42.02 3.05
CA LEU A 736 -12.11 41.50 1.72
C LEU A 736 -13.07 40.40 1.29
N CYS A 737 -13.23 39.36 2.11
CA CYS A 737 -14.04 38.20 1.74
C CYS A 737 -15.54 38.56 1.71
N ASP A 738 -15.99 39.51 2.54
CA ASP A 738 -17.37 40.02 2.50
C ASP A 738 -17.67 40.75 1.18
N LEU A 739 -16.75 41.60 0.72
CA LEU A 739 -16.89 42.27 -0.58
C LEU A 739 -16.85 41.26 -1.74
N VAL A 740 -15.98 40.25 -1.68
CA VAL A 740 -15.94 39.17 -2.68
C VAL A 740 -17.27 38.41 -2.73
N GLU A 741 -17.87 38.07 -1.58
CA GLU A 741 -19.19 37.41 -1.55
C GLU A 741 -20.31 38.32 -2.10
N LEU A 742 -20.32 39.60 -1.76
CA LEU A 742 -21.34 40.55 -2.25
C LEU A 742 -21.24 40.75 -3.76
N ILE A 743 -20.02 40.84 -4.30
CA ILE A 743 -19.78 40.90 -5.75
C ILE A 743 -20.26 39.61 -6.41
N PHE A 744 -19.94 38.44 -5.83
CA PHE A 744 -20.40 37.15 -6.34
C PHE A 744 -21.93 37.09 -6.42
N ILE A 745 -22.63 37.49 -5.34
CA ILE A 745 -24.10 37.52 -5.29
C ILE A 745 -24.67 38.36 -6.43
N GLU A 746 -24.10 39.53 -6.72
CA GLU A 746 -24.56 40.37 -7.83
C GLU A 746 -24.24 39.73 -9.20
N ILE A 747 -23.06 39.13 -9.35
CA ILE A 747 -22.65 38.43 -10.58
C ILE A 747 -23.58 37.27 -10.94
N THR A 748 -24.16 36.57 -9.96
CA THR A 748 -25.11 35.47 -10.26
C THR A 748 -26.30 35.88 -11.13
N LYS A 749 -26.64 37.17 -11.18
CA LYS A 749 -27.74 37.71 -12.00
C LYS A 749 -27.35 37.90 -13.48
N CYS A 750 -26.06 38.10 -13.76
CA CYS A 750 -25.55 38.41 -15.10
C CYS A 750 -25.93 37.37 -16.16
N PRO A 751 -25.83 36.04 -15.91
CA PRO A 751 -26.21 35.03 -16.90
C PRO A 751 -27.68 35.13 -17.34
N GLY A 752 -28.61 35.40 -16.41
CA GLY A 752 -30.03 35.55 -16.73
C GLY A 752 -30.35 36.82 -17.51
N LEU A 753 -29.66 37.93 -17.21
CA LEU A 753 -29.77 39.17 -17.98
C LEU A 753 -29.24 38.99 -19.41
N TYR A 754 -28.09 38.34 -19.55
CA TYR A 754 -27.49 38.00 -20.84
C TYR A 754 -28.41 37.08 -21.67
N ALA A 755 -28.91 35.99 -21.09
CA ALA A 755 -29.82 35.05 -21.75
C ALA A 755 -31.08 35.75 -22.30
N ARG A 756 -31.71 36.62 -21.49
CA ARG A 756 -32.88 37.41 -21.89
C ARG A 756 -32.56 38.40 -23.01
N ALA A 757 -31.41 39.05 -22.95
CA ALA A 757 -30.95 39.94 -24.01
C ALA A 757 -30.75 39.20 -25.34
N CYS A 758 -30.08 38.04 -25.32
CA CYS A 758 -29.89 37.20 -26.49
C CYS A 758 -31.22 36.72 -27.08
N ALA A 759 -32.17 36.27 -26.24
CA ALA A 759 -33.49 35.85 -26.68
C ALA A 759 -34.28 36.98 -27.34
N MET A 760 -34.26 38.18 -26.76
CA MET A 760 -34.93 39.37 -27.30
C MET A 760 -34.35 39.79 -28.66
N ILE A 761 -33.02 39.72 -28.82
CA ILE A 761 -32.35 40.01 -30.10
C ILE A 761 -32.68 38.94 -31.15
N LYS A 762 -32.62 37.66 -30.78
CA LYS A 762 -32.90 36.54 -31.70
C LYS A 762 -34.34 36.53 -32.21
N ASN A 763 -35.29 36.87 -31.34
CA ASN A 763 -36.72 36.82 -31.66
C ASN A 763 -37.27 38.12 -32.26
N ASN A 764 -36.45 39.17 -32.41
CA ASN A 764 -36.87 40.51 -32.86
C ASN A 764 -38.10 41.03 -32.10
N ASP A 765 -38.13 40.82 -30.79
CA ASP A 765 -39.31 41.10 -29.96
C ASP A 765 -39.58 42.61 -29.82
N PRO A 766 -40.75 43.13 -30.26
CA PRO A 766 -41.09 44.54 -30.15
C PRO A 766 -41.70 44.93 -28.78
N ASP A 767 -41.80 44.01 -27.81
CA ASP A 767 -42.40 44.26 -26.49
C ASP A 767 -41.58 45.29 -25.66
N HIS A 768 -42.05 46.55 -25.70
CA HIS A 768 -41.44 47.68 -25.00
C HIS A 768 -41.45 47.52 -23.46
N PRO A 769 -42.52 47.04 -22.80
CA PRO A 769 -42.49 46.70 -21.38
C PRO A 769 -41.40 45.70 -20.97
N MET A 770 -41.21 44.63 -21.76
CA MET A 770 -40.16 43.63 -21.48
C MET A 770 -38.76 44.21 -21.66
N PHE A 771 -38.56 45.02 -22.70
CA PHE A 771 -37.32 45.77 -22.92
C PHE A 771 -36.99 46.70 -21.75
N GLU A 772 -37.94 47.51 -21.31
CA GLU A 772 -37.73 48.48 -20.23
C GLU A 772 -37.44 47.77 -18.90
N THR A 773 -38.09 46.64 -18.63
CA THR A 773 -37.82 45.81 -17.45
C THR A 773 -36.37 45.27 -17.48
N LEU A 774 -35.95 44.68 -18.60
CA LEU A 774 -34.58 44.18 -18.75
C LEU A 774 -33.55 45.29 -18.61
N ARG A 775 -33.81 46.46 -19.19
CA ARG A 775 -32.94 47.64 -19.12
C ARG A 775 -32.77 48.12 -17.68
N GLN A 776 -33.88 48.27 -16.94
CA GLN A 776 -33.86 48.72 -15.54
C GLN A 776 -33.10 47.74 -14.64
N GLU A 777 -33.35 46.44 -14.79
CA GLU A 777 -32.67 45.41 -14.02
C GLU A 777 -31.17 45.35 -14.34
N THR A 778 -30.80 45.48 -15.62
CA THR A 778 -29.39 45.52 -16.05
C THR A 778 -28.67 46.74 -15.50
N MET A 779 -29.30 47.93 -15.57
CA MET A 779 -28.75 49.16 -15.01
C MET A 779 -28.60 49.12 -13.49
N ARG A 780 -29.58 48.52 -12.79
CA ARG A 780 -29.51 48.33 -11.34
C ARG A 780 -28.37 47.40 -10.95
N CYS A 781 -28.23 46.27 -11.65
CA CYS A 781 -27.15 45.31 -11.45
C CYS A 781 -25.78 45.99 -11.68
N LYS A 782 -25.63 46.68 -12.81
CA LYS A 782 -24.41 47.43 -13.15
C LYS A 782 -24.03 48.46 -12.09
N THR A 783 -24.99 49.27 -11.65
CA THR A 783 -24.75 50.33 -10.64
C THR A 783 -24.28 49.73 -9.31
N ARG A 784 -24.93 48.65 -8.86
CA ARG A 784 -24.57 47.98 -7.61
C ARG A 784 -23.20 47.30 -7.71
N LEU A 785 -22.93 46.63 -8.83
CA LEU A 785 -21.65 45.97 -9.08
C LEU A 785 -20.49 46.97 -9.15
N GLN A 786 -20.69 48.12 -9.80
CA GLN A 786 -19.71 49.21 -9.85
C GLN A 786 -19.38 49.71 -8.43
N HIS A 787 -20.41 49.97 -7.62
CA HIS A 787 -20.23 50.41 -6.25
C HIS A 787 -19.42 49.41 -5.41
N LEU A 788 -19.72 48.12 -5.50
CA LEU A 788 -19.00 47.06 -4.78
C LEU A 788 -17.56 46.91 -5.28
N LYS A 789 -17.31 47.06 -6.58
CA LYS A 789 -15.96 47.06 -7.16
C LYS A 789 -15.14 48.23 -6.63
N ASP A 790 -15.70 49.44 -6.63
CA ASP A 790 -15.02 50.64 -6.14
C ASP A 790 -14.69 50.50 -4.64
N GLN A 791 -15.61 49.91 -3.87
CA GLN A 791 -15.35 49.56 -2.46
C GLN A 791 -14.19 48.57 -2.32
N LEU A 792 -14.18 47.48 -3.09
CA LEU A 792 -13.08 46.50 -3.07
C LEU A 792 -11.72 47.15 -3.39
N GLU A 793 -11.69 48.05 -4.37
CA GLU A 793 -10.47 48.76 -4.75
C GLU A 793 -9.99 49.76 -3.69
N SER A 794 -10.93 50.40 -2.98
CA SER A 794 -10.63 51.35 -1.90
C SER A 794 -10.19 50.68 -0.60
N VAL A 795 -10.74 49.51 -0.29
CA VAL A 795 -10.51 48.76 0.95
C VAL A 795 -9.18 48.01 0.90
N VAL A 796 -8.82 47.45 -0.26
CA VAL A 796 -7.53 46.80 -0.51
C VAL A 796 -6.83 47.42 -1.74
N PRO A 797 -6.18 48.59 -1.57
CA PRO A 797 -5.39 49.23 -2.63
C PRO A 797 -4.23 48.35 -3.12
N VAL A 798 -3.91 48.44 -4.41
CA VAL A 798 -2.80 47.71 -5.07
C VAL A 798 -1.44 48.00 -4.42
N SER A 799 -1.29 49.17 -3.80
CA SER A 799 -0.05 49.67 -3.22
C SER A 799 0.17 49.31 -1.73
N LEU A 800 -0.74 48.58 -1.08
CA LEU A 800 -0.52 48.14 0.30
C LEU A 800 0.60 47.08 0.34
N ASP A 801 1.71 47.42 0.99
CA ASP A 801 2.77 46.46 1.24
C ASP A 801 2.30 45.33 2.18
N SER A 802 3.06 44.22 2.19
CA SER A 802 2.73 43.04 2.97
C SER A 802 2.77 43.26 4.49
N GLU A 803 3.33 44.37 4.97
CA GLU A 803 3.47 44.70 6.39
C GLU A 803 2.25 45.50 6.87
N ALA A 804 1.77 46.45 6.06
CA ALA A 804 0.55 47.21 6.25
C ALA A 804 -0.72 46.34 6.20
N LEU A 805 -0.73 45.31 5.33
CA LEU A 805 -1.81 44.30 5.30
C LEU A 805 -1.83 43.43 6.57
N ARG A 806 -0.66 43.09 7.12
CA ARG A 806 -0.53 42.33 8.38
C ARG A 806 -0.96 43.15 9.60
N ALA A 807 -0.80 44.47 9.56
CA ALA A 807 -1.17 45.37 10.64
C ALA A 807 -2.69 45.66 10.74
N LYS A 808 -3.53 45.15 9.82
CA LYS A 808 -4.98 45.37 9.79
C LYS A 808 -5.76 44.05 9.81
N PRO A 809 -5.91 43.41 10.98
CA PRO A 809 -6.57 42.10 11.10
C PRO A 809 -8.04 42.11 10.63
N ASP A 810 -8.77 43.23 10.76
CA ASP A 810 -10.16 43.32 10.30
C ASP A 810 -10.31 43.25 8.77
N LEU A 811 -9.25 43.55 8.03
CA LEU A 811 -9.25 43.66 6.57
C LEU A 811 -9.23 42.29 5.89
N ILE A 812 -8.28 41.46 6.30
CA ILE A 812 -8.02 40.14 5.70
C ILE A 812 -8.19 38.98 6.71
N GLY A 813 -8.40 39.26 7.99
CA GLY A 813 -8.53 38.24 9.02
C GLY A 813 -7.28 37.35 9.09
N LEU A 814 -7.50 36.04 8.98
CA LEU A 814 -6.45 35.01 8.93
C LEU A 814 -6.09 34.58 7.49
N ILE A 815 -6.55 35.32 6.48
CA ILE A 815 -6.25 35.01 5.07
C ILE A 815 -4.76 35.32 4.82
N PRO A 816 -3.99 34.39 4.23
CA PRO A 816 -2.61 34.66 3.84
C PRO A 816 -2.51 35.87 2.90
N VAL A 817 -1.56 36.78 3.16
CA VAL A 817 -1.39 38.02 2.38
C VAL A 817 -1.33 37.78 0.85
N PRO A 818 -0.56 36.81 0.33
CA PRO A 818 -0.54 36.54 -1.11
C PRO A 818 -1.90 36.11 -1.67
N VAL A 819 -2.66 35.35 -0.89
CA VAL A 819 -4.03 34.92 -1.24
C VAL A 819 -4.95 36.13 -1.26
N ALA A 820 -4.88 36.99 -0.24
CA ALA A 820 -5.69 38.21 -0.18
C ALA A 820 -5.46 39.14 -1.39
N GLN A 821 -4.20 39.37 -1.75
CA GLN A 821 -3.83 40.18 -2.93
C GLN A 821 -4.35 39.56 -4.23
N LYS A 822 -4.18 38.25 -4.39
CA LYS A 822 -4.64 37.50 -5.56
C LYS A 822 -6.16 37.50 -5.67
N SER A 823 -6.88 37.22 -4.58
CA SER A 823 -8.35 37.24 -4.52
C SER A 823 -8.89 38.61 -4.85
N ARG A 824 -8.29 39.69 -4.33
CA ARG A 824 -8.66 41.07 -4.68
C ARG A 824 -8.51 41.32 -6.19
N ALA A 825 -7.36 40.94 -6.77
CA ALA A 825 -7.10 41.17 -8.19
C ALA A 825 -8.09 40.43 -9.09
N PHE A 826 -8.28 39.12 -8.87
CA PHE A 826 -9.19 38.32 -9.69
C PHE A 826 -10.65 38.69 -9.46
N ALA A 827 -11.06 39.02 -8.24
CA ALA A 827 -12.42 39.49 -7.98
C ALA A 827 -12.70 40.83 -8.68
N GLY A 828 -11.73 41.74 -8.67
CA GLY A 828 -11.79 42.99 -9.44
C GLY A 828 -11.88 42.75 -10.95
N HIS A 829 -11.09 41.81 -11.49
CA HIS A 829 -11.19 41.41 -12.90
C HIS A 829 -12.56 40.80 -13.22
N GLY A 830 -13.09 39.93 -12.36
CA GLY A 830 -14.41 39.33 -12.52
C GLY A 830 -15.51 40.39 -12.54
N ALA A 831 -15.49 41.32 -11.59
CA ALA A 831 -16.41 42.47 -11.56
C ALA A 831 -16.30 43.32 -12.83
N GLN A 832 -15.09 43.62 -13.28
CA GLN A 832 -14.86 44.38 -14.52
C GLN A 832 -15.40 43.66 -15.76
N SER A 833 -15.19 42.35 -15.87
CA SER A 833 -15.74 41.52 -16.95
C SER A 833 -17.26 41.48 -16.92
N ALA A 834 -17.87 41.39 -15.74
CA ALA A 834 -19.32 41.44 -15.59
C ALA A 834 -19.88 42.81 -15.95
N LEU A 835 -19.22 43.91 -15.54
CA LEU A 835 -19.61 45.26 -15.96
C LEU A 835 -19.56 45.43 -17.49
N ALA A 836 -18.49 44.95 -18.14
CA ALA A 836 -18.37 44.98 -19.59
C ALA A 836 -19.46 44.15 -20.29
N LEU A 837 -19.82 42.99 -19.75
CA LEU A 837 -20.94 42.18 -20.25
C LEU A 837 -22.27 42.94 -20.14
N LEU A 838 -22.54 43.56 -18.99
CA LEU A 838 -23.76 44.35 -18.77
C LEU A 838 -23.82 45.57 -19.71
N ASP A 839 -22.69 46.21 -19.98
CA ASP A 839 -22.59 47.29 -20.97
C ASP A 839 -22.94 46.82 -22.38
N GLN A 840 -22.41 45.67 -22.79
CA GLN A 840 -22.75 45.07 -24.08
C GLN A 840 -24.24 44.72 -24.15
N VAL A 841 -24.81 44.16 -23.09
CA VAL A 841 -26.25 43.87 -23.01
C VAL A 841 -27.06 45.15 -23.21
N ILE A 842 -26.74 46.25 -22.53
CA ILE A 842 -27.43 47.54 -22.69
C ILE A 842 -27.32 48.04 -24.13
N VAL A 843 -26.11 48.11 -24.68
CA VAL A 843 -25.87 48.66 -26.02
C VAL A 843 -26.61 47.84 -27.10
N LEU A 844 -26.49 46.52 -27.05
CA LEU A 844 -27.09 45.63 -28.04
C LEU A 844 -28.63 45.66 -27.98
N THR A 845 -29.19 45.64 -26.77
CA THR A 845 -30.64 45.68 -26.59
C THR A 845 -31.23 47.05 -26.98
N GLU A 846 -30.59 48.17 -26.62
CA GLU A 846 -31.00 49.52 -27.02
C GLU A 846 -30.87 49.74 -28.53
N SER A 847 -29.81 49.19 -29.16
CA SER A 847 -29.68 49.24 -30.62
C SER A 847 -30.78 48.43 -31.30
N ASN A 848 -31.10 47.23 -30.79
CA ASN A 848 -32.14 46.40 -31.36
C ASN A 848 -33.53 47.03 -31.22
N HIS A 849 -33.84 47.55 -30.03
CA HIS A 849 -35.10 48.25 -29.78
C HIS A 849 -35.25 49.48 -30.67
N ARG A 850 -34.19 50.26 -30.87
CA ARG A 850 -34.18 51.39 -31.82
C ARG A 850 -34.40 50.96 -33.27
N ARG A 851 -33.80 49.84 -33.70
CA ARG A 851 -34.05 49.30 -35.05
C ARG A 851 -35.52 48.89 -35.22
N LEU A 852 -36.10 48.21 -34.24
CA LEU A 852 -37.49 47.76 -34.29
C LEU A 852 -38.49 48.91 -34.18
N SER A 853 -38.18 49.98 -33.44
CA SER A 853 -39.02 51.17 -33.35
C SER A 853 -38.91 52.11 -34.55
N THR A 854 -37.85 51.99 -35.36
CA THR A 854 -37.64 52.80 -36.59
C THR A 854 -38.00 52.06 -37.89
N ALA A 855 -38.24 50.75 -37.85
CA ALA A 855 -38.53 49.92 -39.02
C ALA A 855 -39.99 50.01 -39.52
N SER A 856 -40.43 51.22 -39.90
CA SER A 856 -41.57 51.42 -40.82
C SER A 856 -41.12 51.86 -42.22
N THR A 857 -39.84 51.73 -42.58
CA THR A 857 -39.39 51.93 -43.98
C THR A 857 -38.06 51.24 -44.31
N MET A 858 -38.17 50.22 -45.17
CA MET A 858 -37.19 49.71 -46.16
C MET A 858 -36.05 48.75 -45.76
N LEU A 859 -36.24 47.51 -46.25
CA LEU A 859 -35.36 46.57 -47.01
C LEU A 859 -34.04 46.00 -46.46
N ALA A 860 -33.80 44.75 -46.89
CA ALA A 860 -33.02 43.70 -46.27
C ALA A 860 -31.54 43.58 -46.68
N SER A 861 -30.79 42.86 -45.80
CA SER A 861 -29.57 42.02 -46.00
C SER A 861 -28.25 42.59 -45.46
N PRO A 862 -27.22 41.75 -45.14
CA PRO A 862 -27.18 40.30 -44.93
C PRO A 862 -26.64 39.86 -43.54
N VAL A 863 -26.68 38.55 -43.29
CA VAL A 863 -26.01 37.83 -42.19
C VAL A 863 -24.51 38.10 -42.22
N TRP A 864 -23.91 38.44 -41.08
CA TRP A 864 -22.45 38.48 -40.93
C TRP A 864 -22.00 37.75 -39.66
N ASP A 865 -21.07 36.83 -39.89
CA ASP A 865 -20.28 36.11 -38.91
C ASP A 865 -19.48 37.04 -37.98
N VAL A 866 -19.14 36.47 -36.83
CA VAL A 866 -18.23 36.97 -35.80
C VAL A 866 -17.00 37.66 -36.41
N LEU A 867 -16.73 38.90 -36.01
CA LEU A 867 -15.47 39.60 -36.29
C LEU A 867 -14.54 39.60 -35.05
N PRO A 868 -13.21 39.61 -35.27
CA PRO A 868 -12.21 39.20 -34.29
C PRO A 868 -11.84 40.30 -33.28
N ALA A 869 -11.31 39.85 -32.14
CA ALA A 869 -10.82 40.70 -31.04
C ALA A 869 -9.71 41.68 -31.48
N PRO A 870 -9.64 42.89 -30.86
CA PRO A 870 -8.62 43.87 -31.18
C PRO A 870 -7.21 43.43 -30.77
N ALA A 871 -6.22 43.98 -31.49
CA ALA A 871 -4.83 43.55 -31.54
C ALA A 871 -4.10 43.51 -30.19
N THR A 872 -3.18 42.54 -30.14
CA THR A 872 -2.21 42.17 -29.11
C THR A 872 -1.32 43.35 -28.66
N THR A 873 -1.18 43.51 -27.34
CA THR A 873 0.01 44.11 -26.72
C THR A 873 0.98 42.99 -26.31
N PRO A 874 2.30 43.21 -26.30
CA PRO A 874 3.27 42.13 -26.34
C PRO A 874 3.36 41.37 -25.02
N TYR A 875 3.54 40.06 -25.15
CA TYR A 875 3.95 39.13 -24.11
C TYR A 875 5.17 39.67 -23.35
N MET A 876 5.09 39.63 -22.02
CA MET A 876 6.24 39.82 -21.15
C MET A 876 7.17 38.62 -21.34
N THR A 877 8.38 38.86 -21.87
CA THR A 877 9.41 37.83 -22.04
C THR A 877 9.90 37.34 -20.69
N MET A 878 9.90 36.02 -20.50
CA MET A 878 10.38 35.35 -19.29
C MET A 878 11.91 35.38 -19.22
N ASP A 879 12.45 35.96 -18.15
CA ASP A 879 13.85 35.84 -17.77
C ASP A 879 14.15 34.44 -17.20
N LYS A 880 15.40 34.00 -17.35
CA LYS A 880 15.84 32.58 -17.29
C LYS A 880 16.25 32.03 -15.92
N GLU A 881 15.84 32.64 -14.79
CA GLU A 881 16.19 32.12 -13.47
C GLU A 881 15.02 32.26 -12.48
N GLU A 882 14.21 31.21 -12.25
CA GLU A 882 13.11 31.29 -11.28
C GLU A 882 12.95 30.04 -10.39
N THR A 883 13.01 30.28 -9.08
CA THR A 883 12.78 29.36 -7.96
C THR A 883 11.29 29.17 -7.61
N LEU A 884 11.00 28.19 -6.73
CA LEU A 884 9.71 27.63 -6.28
C LEU A 884 8.54 28.60 -5.95
N ALA A 885 8.73 29.92 -5.95
CA ALA A 885 7.71 30.93 -5.63
C ALA A 885 6.80 31.33 -6.82
N ASN A 886 7.16 31.03 -8.08
CA ASN A 886 6.44 31.49 -9.28
C ASN A 886 5.80 30.36 -10.12
N ARG A 887 5.06 29.42 -9.51
CA ARG A 887 4.18 28.54 -10.29
C ARG A 887 2.92 29.31 -10.72
N LEU A 888 2.68 29.39 -12.04
CA LEU A 888 1.44 29.85 -12.66
C LEU A 888 0.22 29.31 -11.87
N PRO A 889 -0.83 30.10 -11.61
CA PRO A 889 -2.02 29.57 -10.94
C PRO A 889 -2.74 28.58 -11.87
N ALA A 890 -3.13 27.43 -11.34
CA ALA A 890 -3.99 26.51 -12.06
C ALA A 890 -5.30 27.23 -12.47
N TRP A 891 -5.68 27.08 -13.74
CA TRP A 891 -6.89 27.64 -14.36
C TRP A 891 -8.15 27.60 -13.47
N PRO A 892 -8.45 26.52 -12.72
CA PRO A 892 -9.60 26.48 -11.82
C PRO A 892 -9.61 27.56 -10.73
N ASP A 893 -8.46 27.90 -10.13
CA ASP A 893 -8.36 28.92 -9.07
C ASP A 893 -8.64 30.32 -9.64
N GLN A 894 -8.13 30.62 -10.83
CA GLN A 894 -8.39 31.90 -11.51
C GLN A 894 -9.87 32.04 -11.87
N LEU A 895 -10.46 30.98 -12.41
CA LEU A 895 -11.86 30.97 -12.77
C LEU A 895 -12.76 31.11 -11.52
N ALA A 896 -12.40 30.43 -10.43
CA ALA A 896 -13.14 30.52 -9.17
C ALA A 896 -13.08 31.93 -8.56
N LEU A 897 -11.88 32.52 -8.47
CA LEU A 897 -11.67 33.85 -7.87
C LEU A 897 -12.21 35.00 -8.72
N SER A 898 -12.35 34.78 -10.04
CA SER A 898 -13.06 35.71 -10.94
C SER A 898 -14.56 35.47 -11.00
N MET A 899 -15.11 34.64 -10.11
CA MET A 899 -16.54 34.36 -9.98
C MET A 899 -17.16 33.79 -11.27
N GLY A 900 -16.38 33.02 -12.02
CA GLY A 900 -16.79 32.38 -13.27
C GLY A 900 -16.67 33.28 -14.51
N MET A 901 -16.42 34.58 -14.34
CA MET A 901 -16.50 35.55 -15.44
C MET A 901 -15.36 35.41 -16.47
N LEU A 902 -14.22 34.83 -16.10
CA LEU A 902 -13.11 34.61 -17.04
C LEU A 902 -13.31 33.40 -17.97
N ALA A 903 -14.36 32.59 -17.79
CA ALA A 903 -14.67 31.49 -18.71
C ALA A 903 -15.03 31.97 -20.13
N VAL A 904 -15.51 33.20 -20.27
CA VAL A 904 -16.04 33.77 -21.55
C VAL A 904 -14.92 34.29 -22.46
N LYS A 905 -13.64 34.30 -22.03
CA LYS A 905 -12.50 34.78 -22.83
C LYS A 905 -11.82 33.70 -23.69
N GLY A 906 -12.24 32.43 -23.60
CA GLY A 906 -11.54 31.28 -24.19
C GLY A 906 -12.39 30.35 -25.07
N SER A 907 -13.58 30.77 -25.50
CA SER A 907 -14.45 30.03 -26.43
C SER A 907 -14.51 30.68 -27.79
#